data_AF-A0A957QYD6-F1
#
_entry.id   AF-A0A957QYD6-F1
#
_cell.length_a   1.000
_cell.length_b   1.000
_cell.length_c   1.000
_cell.angle_alpha   90.00
_cell.angle_beta   90.00
_cell.angle_gamma   90.00
#
_symmetry.space_group_name_H-M   'P 1'
#
loop_
_entity.id
_entity.type
_entity.pdbx_description
1 polymer ?
#
loop_
_entity_poly.entity_id
_entity_poly.type
_entity_poly.pdbx_seq_one_letter_code
_entity_poly.pdbx_strand_id
1 'polypeptide(L)'
;PWLEYAWLGESEANYVLTNHPEYLISAAKPSLHWAPKSTLPYLLKASIGDKRLLHSSPDHPLRIINDWVQGVFPGSDEGVKRRKVLFGTIEKWLAENGDTDVALLALRSVFSPSFEMITTEPGSGNTVTMRHGYLLLDDLRAIQELWLQANEMLKSIEITNWDPLRIIVEEWAYSRQPGVTLSDDLYQFKRDFAVQLLHDVASLAQNHLGVLRWVRRVARALEVTSAVQVNIDEDFDVLYPEEDLDKDWRKQQEEQAAEVRKLADIWARSEPTEIASRLAHIEKEASLVGRQWPRWTPYLCQEIAERSETPSIWAAALMMVEVTGDLVFPFLYKAAEIMQSGWEKHVDKCLERSSLRAASLRLVLTLPDPPGTLLEKAFGLLDDHHGLVESLCLRSEIPENRVRQLLRHKNVSVAQAAARGEWASDPKGVVRDSLREDWRRVVINAARADYWIREALKNDPDLAYTWLTLQMDSSYSIPDYYSRESPFQAAVLALTLDHRRTLLKRVTANTQPELVFHLVGKAPELYRDLLENELLKDFHLIPLSGSPDEAWVDLARVASHAGYSPRKIALAAFSIVGVVVHSGPESMVWSEWEKRFEAICVHDDELLQEIGKSGIVYASSQRKRAEKRERHEGIYGWG
;
A
#
# COMPACT_ATOMS: atom_id res chain seq x y z
N PRO A 1 35.55 4.25 0.44
CA PRO A 1 36.79 4.65 -0.27
C PRO A 1 36.53 5.41 -1.58
N TRP A 2 35.75 4.86 -2.51
CA TRP A 2 35.51 5.49 -3.81
C TRP A 2 34.57 6.70 -3.77
N LEU A 3 33.60 6.71 -2.84
CA LEU A 3 32.75 7.87 -2.59
C LEU A 3 33.60 9.08 -2.16
N GLU A 4 34.49 8.88 -1.19
CA GLU A 4 35.37 9.91 -0.65
C GLU A 4 36.39 10.38 -1.70
N TYR A 5 36.91 9.45 -2.51
CA TYR A 5 37.80 9.77 -3.64
C TYR A 5 37.10 10.63 -4.69
N ALA A 6 35.85 10.32 -5.06
CA ALA A 6 35.08 11.10 -6.03
C ALA A 6 34.79 12.53 -5.58
N TRP A 7 34.82 12.82 -4.26
CA TRP A 7 34.67 14.18 -3.75
C TRP A 7 35.90 15.07 -3.97
N LEU A 8 37.06 14.50 -4.31
CA LEU A 8 38.31 15.25 -4.46
C LEU A 8 38.34 16.17 -5.68
N GLY A 9 37.60 15.86 -6.74
CA GLY A 9 37.56 16.68 -7.95
C GLY A 9 36.93 16.01 -9.16
N GLU A 10 36.85 16.76 -10.26
CA GLU A 10 36.26 16.32 -11.54
C GLU A 10 37.01 15.14 -12.15
N SER A 11 38.34 15.11 -12.06
CA SER A 11 39.15 14.02 -12.62
C SER A 11 38.93 12.71 -11.84
N GLU A 12 38.84 12.80 -10.52
CA GLU A 12 38.60 11.67 -9.63
C GLU A 12 37.18 11.13 -9.80
N ALA A 13 36.18 12.01 -9.91
CA ALA A 13 34.81 11.62 -10.21
C ALA A 13 34.72 10.87 -11.56
N ASN A 14 35.30 11.42 -12.63
CA ASN A 14 35.33 10.77 -13.94
C ASN A 14 36.09 9.43 -13.92
N TYR A 15 37.18 9.35 -13.14
CA TYR A 15 37.93 8.10 -12.97
C TYR A 15 37.07 7.01 -12.34
N VAL A 16 36.32 7.33 -11.27
CA VAL A 16 35.40 6.37 -10.62
C VAL A 16 34.31 5.91 -11.58
N LEU A 17 33.67 6.83 -12.31
CA LEU A 17 32.62 6.47 -13.28
C LEU A 17 33.12 5.52 -14.38
N THR A 18 34.35 5.73 -14.85
CA THR A 18 34.91 4.98 -15.98
C THR A 18 35.48 3.61 -15.55
N ASN A 19 36.19 3.56 -14.42
CA ASN A 19 36.93 2.37 -14.00
C ASN A 19 36.20 1.53 -12.94
N HIS A 20 35.22 2.12 -12.26
CA HIS A 20 34.50 1.53 -11.13
C HIS A 20 32.97 1.74 -11.25
N PRO A 21 32.35 1.34 -12.37
CA PRO A 21 30.92 1.57 -12.63
C PRO A 21 30.00 0.90 -11.60
N GLU A 22 30.45 -0.14 -10.91
CA GLU A 22 29.74 -0.79 -9.80
C GLU A 22 29.46 0.16 -8.61
N TYR A 23 30.21 1.26 -8.50
CA TYR A 23 30.01 2.30 -7.49
C TYR A 23 29.19 3.49 -7.99
N LEU A 24 28.61 3.45 -9.20
CA LEU A 24 27.86 4.56 -9.80
C LEU A 24 26.85 5.18 -8.83
N ILE A 25 26.00 4.36 -8.20
CA ILE A 25 24.95 4.84 -7.30
C ILE A 25 25.51 5.50 -6.03
N SER A 26 26.49 4.86 -5.40
CA SER A 26 27.09 5.40 -4.17
C SER A 26 27.94 6.65 -4.44
N ALA A 27 28.59 6.75 -5.59
CA ALA A 27 29.40 7.90 -6.00
C ALA A 27 28.61 8.96 -6.81
N ALA A 28 27.30 8.79 -7.02
CA ALA A 28 26.52 9.66 -7.90
C ALA A 28 26.48 11.11 -7.43
N LYS A 29 26.35 11.35 -6.11
CA LYS A 29 26.28 12.71 -5.55
C LYS A 29 27.55 13.54 -5.80
N PRO A 30 28.77 13.08 -5.43
CA PRO A 30 29.98 13.81 -5.82
C PRO A 30 30.17 13.91 -7.33
N SER A 31 29.80 12.87 -8.08
CA SER A 31 29.99 12.86 -9.54
C SER A 31 29.07 13.86 -10.24
N LEU A 32 27.82 14.02 -9.80
CA LEU A 32 26.91 15.06 -10.29
C LEU A 32 27.33 16.46 -9.85
N HIS A 33 28.04 16.58 -8.72
CA HIS A 33 28.59 17.86 -8.28
C HIS A 33 29.75 18.33 -9.17
N TRP A 34 30.70 17.45 -9.48
CA TRP A 34 31.92 17.81 -10.21
C TRP A 34 31.85 17.57 -11.72
N ALA A 35 31.20 16.49 -12.17
CA ALA A 35 31.21 16.01 -13.55
C ALA A 35 29.79 15.63 -14.06
N PRO A 36 28.78 16.52 -13.99
CA PRO A 36 27.40 16.16 -14.32
C PRO A 36 27.22 15.69 -15.77
N LYS A 37 27.90 16.31 -16.74
CA LYS A 37 27.81 15.93 -18.16
C LYS A 37 28.28 14.50 -18.43
N SER A 38 29.26 14.02 -17.68
CA SER A 38 29.75 12.65 -17.76
C SER A 38 28.87 11.69 -16.97
N THR A 39 28.37 12.12 -15.81
CA THR A 39 27.60 11.26 -14.89
C THR A 39 26.20 10.93 -15.39
N LEU A 40 25.49 11.92 -15.94
CA LEU A 40 24.08 11.78 -16.34
C LEU A 40 23.86 10.64 -17.36
N PRO A 41 24.66 10.48 -18.44
CA PRO A 41 24.53 9.33 -19.34
C PRO A 41 24.59 7.96 -18.65
N TYR A 42 25.47 7.79 -17.65
CA TYR A 42 25.55 6.54 -16.90
C TYR A 42 24.31 6.29 -16.04
N LEU A 43 23.76 7.34 -15.40
CA LEU A 43 22.53 7.22 -14.61
C LEU A 43 21.31 6.95 -15.49
N LEU A 44 21.18 7.61 -16.65
CA LEU A 44 20.13 7.29 -17.62
C LEU A 44 20.21 5.83 -18.07
N LYS A 45 21.42 5.37 -18.44
CA LYS A 45 21.63 3.96 -18.83
C LYS A 45 21.29 2.98 -17.70
N ALA A 46 21.65 3.30 -16.46
CA ALA A 46 21.33 2.47 -15.29
C ALA A 46 19.83 2.44 -14.96
N SER A 47 19.04 3.37 -15.51
CA SER A 47 17.58 3.44 -15.30
C SER A 47 16.80 2.52 -16.24
N ILE A 48 17.42 1.99 -17.30
CA ILE A 48 16.73 1.14 -18.27
C ILE A 48 16.23 -0.13 -17.57
N GLY A 49 14.91 -0.32 -17.56
CA GLY A 49 14.26 -1.49 -16.97
C GLY A 49 14.07 -1.44 -15.44
N ASP A 50 14.55 -0.40 -14.74
CA ASP A 50 14.26 -0.20 -13.33
C ASP A 50 12.84 0.39 -13.18
N LYS A 51 11.90 -0.44 -12.70
CA LYS A 51 10.48 -0.09 -12.54
C LYS A 51 10.12 0.27 -11.08
N ARG A 52 11.10 0.38 -10.18
CA ARG A 52 10.83 0.70 -8.77
C ARG A 52 10.27 2.12 -8.66
N LEU A 53 9.39 2.33 -7.68
CA LEU A 53 8.77 3.64 -7.44
C LEU A 53 9.80 4.63 -6.89
N LEU A 54 9.94 5.80 -7.54
CA LEU A 54 10.97 6.80 -7.19
C LEU A 54 10.85 7.34 -5.76
N HIS A 55 9.64 7.40 -5.19
CA HIS A 55 9.44 7.94 -3.83
C HIS A 55 9.85 6.95 -2.72
N SER A 56 9.89 5.65 -3.02
CA SER A 56 10.27 4.60 -2.07
C SER A 56 11.66 4.03 -2.31
N SER A 57 12.40 4.54 -3.31
CA SER A 57 13.71 4.02 -3.71
C SER A 57 14.70 5.17 -3.91
N PRO A 58 15.30 5.69 -2.82
CA PRO A 58 16.27 6.80 -2.86
C PRO A 58 17.51 6.51 -3.71
N ASP A 59 17.85 5.23 -3.88
CA ASP A 59 18.97 4.73 -4.67
C ASP A 59 18.65 4.58 -6.18
N HIS A 60 17.40 4.81 -6.59
CA HIS A 60 17.02 4.74 -8.00
C HIS A 60 17.74 5.84 -8.82
N PRO A 61 18.37 5.55 -9.98
CA PRO A 61 19.16 6.56 -10.70
C PRO A 61 18.35 7.79 -11.13
N LEU A 62 17.13 7.65 -11.66
CA LEU A 62 16.22 8.78 -11.92
C LEU A 62 15.86 9.58 -10.66
N ARG A 63 15.75 8.95 -9.48
CA ARG A 63 15.51 9.66 -8.22
C ARG A 63 16.72 10.52 -7.86
N ILE A 64 17.92 9.98 -8.02
CA ILE A 64 19.18 10.72 -7.80
C ILE A 64 19.30 11.92 -8.74
N ILE A 65 18.96 11.76 -10.04
CA ILE A 65 18.91 12.87 -11.00
C ILE A 65 17.91 13.93 -10.53
N ASN A 66 16.72 13.51 -10.13
CA ASN A 66 15.67 14.42 -9.65
C ASN A 66 16.12 15.22 -8.43
N ASP A 67 16.68 14.55 -7.42
CA ASP A 67 17.16 15.18 -6.18
C ASP A 67 18.30 16.16 -6.46
N TRP A 68 19.17 15.85 -7.43
CA TRP A 68 20.22 16.78 -7.85
C TRP A 68 19.66 18.03 -8.55
N VAL A 69 18.66 17.88 -9.43
CA VAL A 69 18.05 19.01 -10.14
C VAL A 69 17.19 19.89 -9.21
N GLN A 70 16.45 19.28 -8.28
CA GLN A 70 15.54 19.98 -7.38
C GLN A 70 16.22 20.46 -6.08
N GLY A 71 17.37 19.88 -5.72
CA GLY A 71 18.16 20.16 -4.51
C GLY A 71 18.91 21.50 -4.50
N VAL A 72 18.27 22.58 -4.94
CA VAL A 72 18.90 23.90 -5.10
C VAL A 72 17.99 25.00 -4.55
N PHE A 73 18.58 26.02 -3.91
CA PHE A 73 17.84 27.18 -3.43
C PHE A 73 17.41 28.07 -4.63
N PRO A 74 16.15 28.53 -4.71
CA PRO A 74 15.71 29.45 -5.76
C PRO A 74 16.56 30.74 -5.81
N GLY A 75 16.80 31.26 -7.01
CA GLY A 75 17.59 32.50 -7.22
C GLY A 75 19.11 32.35 -7.15
N SER A 76 19.64 31.11 -7.10
CA SER A 76 21.09 30.84 -7.14
C SER A 76 21.65 30.60 -8.55
N ASP A 77 20.84 30.77 -9.61
CA ASP A 77 21.06 30.34 -11.02
C ASP A 77 21.31 28.84 -11.25
N GLU A 78 21.72 28.12 -10.20
CA GLU A 78 22.17 26.74 -10.26
C GLU A 78 21.02 25.77 -10.61
N GLY A 79 19.79 26.09 -10.18
CA GLY A 79 18.60 25.30 -10.49
C GLY A 79 18.30 25.25 -11.99
N VAL A 80 18.47 26.38 -12.69
CA VAL A 80 18.31 26.47 -14.15
C VAL A 80 19.50 25.83 -14.86
N LYS A 81 20.74 26.05 -14.39
CA LYS A 81 21.95 25.44 -14.98
C LYS A 81 21.88 23.92 -14.98
N ARG A 82 21.49 23.30 -13.86
CA ARG A 82 21.34 21.83 -13.77
C ARG A 82 20.29 21.29 -14.72
N ARG A 83 19.15 21.97 -14.85
CA ARG A 83 18.08 21.61 -15.80
C ARG A 83 18.55 21.71 -17.25
N LYS A 84 19.30 22.76 -17.61
CA LYS A 84 19.91 22.90 -18.95
C LYS A 84 20.91 21.79 -19.25
N VAL A 85 21.75 21.42 -18.29
CA VAL A 85 22.70 20.30 -18.44
C VAL A 85 21.96 18.98 -18.64
N LEU A 86 20.95 18.70 -17.82
CA LEU A 86 20.12 17.50 -17.97
C LEU A 86 19.39 17.47 -19.32
N PHE A 87 18.78 18.57 -19.73
CA PHE A 87 18.08 18.68 -21.01
C PHE A 87 19.01 18.38 -22.19
N GLY A 88 20.19 19.01 -22.25
CA GLY A 88 21.17 18.74 -23.31
C GLY A 88 21.69 17.31 -23.31
N THR A 89 21.77 16.65 -22.14
CA THR A 89 22.06 15.22 -22.07
C THR A 89 20.92 14.37 -22.62
N ILE A 90 19.66 14.71 -22.36
CA ILE A 90 18.49 14.00 -22.88
C ILE A 90 18.41 14.12 -24.41
N GLU A 91 18.63 15.32 -24.96
CA GLU A 91 18.65 15.54 -26.41
C GLU A 91 19.70 14.65 -27.09
N LYS A 92 20.91 14.63 -26.54
CA LYS A 92 21.99 13.77 -27.04
C LYS A 92 21.64 12.28 -26.90
N TRP A 93 21.08 11.88 -25.77
CA TRP A 93 20.66 10.50 -25.51
C TRP A 93 19.66 10.01 -26.55
N LEU A 94 18.63 10.80 -26.85
CA LEU A 94 17.64 10.46 -27.87
C LEU A 94 18.24 10.45 -29.29
N ALA A 95 19.11 11.41 -29.62
CA ALA A 95 19.81 11.44 -30.91
C ALA A 95 20.72 10.21 -31.13
N GLU A 96 21.21 9.59 -30.06
CA GLU A 96 22.02 8.36 -30.07
C GLU A 96 21.16 7.08 -29.95
N ASN A 97 19.84 7.16 -30.16
CA ASN A 97 18.86 6.07 -30.02
C ASN A 97 18.81 5.46 -28.61
N GLY A 98 18.97 6.29 -27.58
CA GLY A 98 18.74 5.91 -26.21
C GLY A 98 17.26 5.61 -25.92
N ASP A 99 17.00 4.93 -24.80
CA ASP A 99 15.64 4.55 -24.38
C ASP A 99 14.72 5.77 -24.19
N THR A 100 13.61 5.80 -24.93
CA THR A 100 12.65 6.90 -24.96
C THR A 100 11.91 7.08 -23.62
N ASP A 101 11.52 5.99 -22.96
CA ASP A 101 10.77 6.06 -21.69
C ASP A 101 11.64 6.67 -20.59
N VAL A 102 12.92 6.29 -20.52
CA VAL A 102 13.90 6.88 -19.59
C VAL A 102 14.09 8.38 -19.88
N ALA A 103 14.19 8.77 -21.15
CA ALA A 103 14.32 10.16 -21.55
C ALA A 103 13.10 11.00 -21.12
N LEU A 104 11.89 10.50 -21.39
CA LEU A 104 10.63 11.15 -20.99
C LEU A 104 10.52 11.27 -19.47
N LEU A 105 10.90 10.24 -18.71
CA LEU A 105 10.93 10.29 -17.25
C LEU A 105 11.92 11.34 -16.72
N ALA A 106 13.10 11.45 -17.33
CA ALA A 106 14.09 12.46 -16.96
C ALA A 106 13.65 13.90 -17.31
N LEU A 107 12.88 14.08 -18.40
CA LEU A 107 12.30 15.38 -18.75
C LEU A 107 11.39 15.94 -17.66
N ARG A 108 10.75 15.09 -16.84
CA ARG A 108 9.96 15.56 -15.68
C ARG A 108 10.81 16.38 -14.72
N SER A 109 12.04 15.94 -14.44
CA SER A 109 12.94 16.69 -13.56
C SER A 109 13.39 18.01 -14.19
N VAL A 110 13.57 18.06 -15.51
CA VAL A 110 13.89 19.30 -16.25
C VAL A 110 12.76 20.32 -16.10
N PHE A 111 11.52 19.91 -16.36
CA PHE A 111 10.37 20.81 -16.43
C PHE A 111 9.62 20.98 -15.11
N SER A 112 10.08 20.38 -14.01
CA SER A 112 9.42 20.58 -12.71
C SER A 112 9.61 22.03 -12.22
N PRO A 113 8.51 22.74 -11.89
CA PRO A 113 8.58 24.12 -11.37
C PRO A 113 8.99 24.18 -9.89
N SER A 114 9.24 23.02 -9.26
CA SER A 114 9.46 22.89 -7.83
C SER A 114 10.94 22.79 -7.45
N PHE A 115 11.24 23.09 -6.20
CA PHE A 115 12.50 22.74 -5.53
C PHE A 115 12.21 22.04 -4.20
N GLU A 116 13.13 21.18 -3.78
CA GLU A 116 13.11 20.50 -2.49
C GLU A 116 14.53 20.41 -1.96
N MET A 117 14.74 20.80 -0.71
CA MET A 117 16.05 20.85 -0.09
C MET A 117 15.98 20.33 1.33
N ILE A 118 16.92 19.44 1.66
CA ILE A 118 17.10 18.92 3.00
C ILE A 118 18.49 19.35 3.46
N THR A 119 18.56 20.17 4.50
CA THR A 119 19.81 20.59 5.14
C THR A 119 19.84 20.11 6.58
N THR A 120 20.98 19.59 7.02
CA THR A 120 21.29 19.41 8.44
C THR A 120 21.99 20.67 8.93
N GLU A 121 21.53 21.24 10.05
CA GLU A 121 22.19 22.42 10.62
C GLU A 121 23.53 22.01 11.24
N PRO A 122 24.67 22.56 10.76
CA PRO A 122 25.96 22.27 11.37
C PRO A 122 25.97 22.80 12.81
N GLY A 123 25.98 21.90 13.80
CA GLY A 123 26.00 22.23 15.23
C GLY A 123 24.73 21.89 16.01
N SER A 124 23.61 21.58 15.35
CA SER A 124 22.41 21.01 15.97
C SER A 124 22.16 19.63 15.35
N GLY A 125 22.91 18.63 15.80
CA GLY A 125 22.91 17.27 15.21
C GLY A 125 21.56 16.53 15.23
N ASN A 126 20.51 17.15 15.78
CA ASN A 126 19.14 16.61 15.85
C ASN A 126 18.12 17.43 15.03
N THR A 127 18.57 18.41 14.22
CA THR A 127 17.67 19.24 13.41
C THR A 127 17.92 19.02 11.92
N VAL A 128 16.90 18.47 11.25
CA VAL A 128 16.81 18.42 9.80
C VAL A 128 15.85 19.52 9.37
N THR A 129 16.34 20.46 8.55
CA THR A 129 15.49 21.47 7.91
C THR A 129 15.14 21.00 6.51
N MET A 130 13.85 20.80 6.28
CA MET A 130 13.30 20.52 4.95
C MET A 130 12.66 21.81 4.42
N ARG A 131 13.05 22.24 3.22
CA ARG A 131 12.48 23.38 2.51
C ARG A 131 11.99 22.91 1.15
N HIS A 132 10.74 23.20 0.82
CA HIS A 132 10.19 22.94 -0.51
C HIS A 132 9.37 24.16 -0.95
N GLY A 133 9.23 24.32 -2.26
CA GLY A 133 8.52 25.45 -2.83
C GLY A 133 8.56 25.43 -4.35
N TYR A 134 8.21 26.56 -4.95
CA TYR A 134 8.39 26.82 -6.38
C TYR A 134 9.65 27.65 -6.61
N LEU A 135 10.23 27.51 -7.81
CA LEU A 135 11.30 28.38 -8.27
C LEU A 135 10.80 29.82 -8.48
N LEU A 136 11.74 30.77 -8.57
CA LEU A 136 11.42 32.17 -8.85
C LEU A 136 10.91 32.34 -10.29
N LEU A 137 10.17 33.42 -10.54
CA LEU A 137 9.57 33.68 -11.86
C LEU A 137 10.59 33.68 -13.00
N ASP A 138 11.76 34.30 -12.81
CA ASP A 138 12.81 34.34 -13.83
C ASP A 138 13.44 32.97 -14.08
N ASP A 139 13.57 32.14 -13.04
CA ASP A 139 14.01 30.75 -13.19
C ASP A 139 12.99 29.94 -14.01
N LEU A 140 11.68 30.12 -13.74
CA LEU A 140 10.62 29.44 -14.47
C LEU A 140 10.53 29.89 -15.93
N ARG A 141 10.76 31.16 -16.24
CA ARG A 141 10.88 31.66 -17.64
C ARG A 141 12.02 30.98 -18.37
N ALA A 142 13.18 30.86 -17.73
CA ALA A 142 14.33 30.18 -18.33
C ALA A 142 14.07 28.68 -18.56
N ILE A 143 13.21 28.05 -17.75
CA ILE A 143 12.75 26.66 -17.97
C ILE A 143 11.76 26.59 -19.13
N GLN A 144 10.81 27.53 -19.23
CA GLN A 144 9.86 27.62 -20.34
C GLN A 144 10.57 27.72 -21.70
N GLU A 145 11.68 28.47 -21.80
CA GLU A 145 12.46 28.58 -23.04
C GLU A 145 12.99 27.23 -23.55
N LEU A 146 13.25 26.27 -22.66
CA LEU A 146 13.69 24.92 -23.03
C LEU A 146 12.57 24.09 -23.67
N TRP A 147 11.31 24.44 -23.41
CA TRP A 147 10.17 23.68 -23.90
C TRP A 147 10.06 23.68 -25.42
N LEU A 148 10.42 24.79 -26.10
CA LEU A 148 10.37 24.85 -27.55
C LEU A 148 11.24 23.76 -28.20
N GLN A 149 12.46 23.59 -27.68
CA GLN A 149 13.39 22.56 -28.15
C GLN A 149 12.89 21.17 -27.78
N ALA A 150 12.36 21.02 -26.55
CA ALA A 150 11.77 19.76 -26.12
C ALA A 150 10.58 19.34 -27.00
N ASN A 151 9.69 20.26 -27.36
CA ASN A 151 8.52 19.97 -28.19
C ASN A 151 8.91 19.51 -29.60
N GLU A 152 9.88 20.17 -30.24
CA GLU A 152 10.40 19.73 -31.55
C GLU A 152 11.03 18.33 -31.47
N MET A 153 11.79 18.06 -30.41
CA MET A 153 12.34 16.74 -30.15
C MET A 153 11.22 15.69 -29.96
N LEU A 154 10.17 16.00 -29.19
CA LEU A 154 9.03 15.10 -28.95
C LEU A 154 8.27 14.74 -30.23
N LYS A 155 8.21 15.63 -31.23
CA LYS A 155 7.59 15.35 -32.54
C LYS A 155 8.32 14.28 -33.35
N SER A 156 9.60 14.03 -33.05
CA SER A 156 10.46 13.11 -33.79
C SER A 156 10.52 11.69 -33.22
N ILE A 157 9.85 11.44 -32.09
CA ILE A 157 9.88 10.16 -31.37
C ILE A 157 8.49 9.53 -31.29
N GLU A 158 8.44 8.20 -31.21
CA GLU A 158 7.22 7.48 -30.87
C GLU A 158 7.02 7.49 -29.35
N ILE A 159 5.88 8.03 -28.89
CA ILE A 159 5.56 8.13 -27.46
C ILE A 159 4.61 6.98 -27.09
N THR A 160 5.15 5.97 -26.40
CA THR A 160 4.38 4.84 -25.87
C THR A 160 3.91 5.07 -24.43
N ASN A 161 4.64 5.88 -23.66
CA ASN A 161 4.31 6.22 -22.28
C ASN A 161 4.02 7.71 -22.13
N TRP A 162 2.76 8.06 -21.93
CA TRP A 162 2.30 9.45 -21.82
C TRP A 162 2.39 10.03 -20.40
N ASP A 163 2.57 9.18 -19.38
CA ASP A 163 2.58 9.62 -17.98
C ASP A 163 3.61 10.72 -17.68
N PRO A 164 4.84 10.68 -18.22
CA PRO A 164 5.80 11.75 -17.94
C PRO A 164 5.35 13.12 -18.46
N LEU A 165 4.80 13.20 -19.67
CA LEU A 165 4.27 14.44 -20.24
C LEU A 165 3.03 14.92 -19.48
N ARG A 166 2.16 13.99 -19.08
CA ARG A 166 0.99 14.31 -18.26
C ARG A 166 1.41 14.95 -16.93
N ILE A 167 2.38 14.36 -16.25
CA ILE A 167 2.84 14.89 -14.96
C ILE A 167 3.48 16.27 -15.11
N ILE A 168 4.28 16.50 -16.15
CA ILE A 168 4.82 17.83 -16.46
C ILE A 168 3.67 18.84 -16.54
N VAL A 169 2.69 18.61 -17.40
CA VAL A 169 1.54 19.51 -17.58
C VAL A 169 0.78 19.72 -16.27
N GLU A 170 0.53 18.66 -15.49
CA GLU A 170 -0.20 18.74 -14.22
C GLU A 170 0.56 19.52 -13.13
N GLU A 171 1.90 19.47 -13.08
CA GLU A 171 2.70 20.27 -12.14
C GLU A 171 2.62 21.78 -12.41
N TRP A 172 2.45 22.15 -13.69
CA TRP A 172 2.22 23.53 -14.11
C TRP A 172 0.77 23.96 -13.93
N ALA A 173 -0.19 23.12 -14.32
CA ALA A 173 -1.62 23.40 -14.26
C ALA A 173 -2.15 23.48 -12.81
N TYR A 174 -1.65 22.62 -11.92
CA TYR A 174 -2.16 22.52 -10.55
C TYR A 174 -1.10 22.96 -9.53
N SER A 175 -1.51 23.81 -8.60
CA SER A 175 -0.67 24.24 -7.48
C SER A 175 -0.79 23.24 -6.33
N ARG A 176 -0.06 22.11 -6.42
CA ARG A 176 -0.20 20.97 -5.50
C ARG A 176 0.65 21.04 -4.22
N GLN A 177 1.44 22.09 -3.99
CA GLN A 177 2.30 22.17 -2.81
C GLN A 177 1.54 22.65 -1.56
N PRO A 178 1.40 21.82 -0.51
CA PRO A 178 0.73 22.21 0.73
C PRO A 178 1.48 23.35 1.42
N GLY A 179 0.74 24.34 1.91
CA GLY A 179 1.30 25.45 2.70
C GLY A 179 2.08 26.50 1.91
N VAL A 180 2.10 26.44 0.57
CA VAL A 180 2.76 27.43 -0.29
C VAL A 180 1.73 28.31 -0.99
N THR A 181 1.72 29.61 -0.67
CA THR A 181 0.90 30.61 -1.36
C THR A 181 1.68 31.19 -2.55
N LEU A 182 1.09 31.13 -3.74
CA LEU A 182 1.66 31.74 -4.95
C LEU A 182 1.27 33.22 -5.02
N SER A 183 2.17 34.07 -5.52
CA SER A 183 1.81 35.42 -5.97
C SER A 183 0.99 35.35 -7.26
N ASP A 184 0.11 36.33 -7.48
CA ASP A 184 -0.75 36.40 -8.66
C ASP A 184 0.04 36.30 -9.98
N ASP A 185 1.16 37.02 -10.10
CA ASP A 185 2.04 36.98 -11.29
C ASP A 185 2.57 35.57 -11.59
N LEU A 186 2.93 34.84 -10.53
CA LEU A 186 3.49 33.49 -10.64
C LEU A 186 2.40 32.48 -10.97
N TYR A 187 1.22 32.63 -10.37
CA TYR A 187 0.05 31.83 -10.68
C TYR A 187 -0.37 32.00 -12.15
N GLN A 188 -0.47 33.25 -12.61
CA GLN A 188 -0.84 33.56 -13.99
C GLN A 188 0.20 33.03 -14.98
N PHE A 189 1.49 33.22 -14.70
CA PHE A 189 2.57 32.67 -15.54
C PHE A 189 2.51 31.15 -15.65
N LYS A 190 2.33 30.44 -14.52
CA LYS A 190 2.19 28.98 -14.51
C LYS A 190 0.99 28.53 -15.35
N ARG A 191 -0.16 29.22 -15.19
CA ARG A 191 -1.37 28.93 -15.94
C ARG A 191 -1.13 29.09 -17.44
N ASP A 192 -0.57 30.22 -17.88
CA ASP A 192 -0.32 30.48 -19.30
C ASP A 192 0.61 29.45 -19.92
N PHE A 193 1.68 29.07 -19.22
CA PHE A 193 2.57 28.03 -19.71
C PHE A 193 1.90 26.64 -19.72
N ALA A 194 1.07 26.31 -18.72
CA ALA A 194 0.29 25.06 -18.73
C ALA A 194 -0.64 24.97 -19.96
N VAL A 195 -1.24 26.08 -20.39
CA VAL A 195 -2.07 26.13 -21.62
C VAL A 195 -1.22 25.81 -22.86
N GLN A 196 -0.02 26.38 -22.95
CA GLN A 196 0.92 26.07 -24.03
C GLN A 196 1.30 24.58 -24.04
N LEU A 197 1.66 24.02 -22.88
CA LEU A 197 1.97 22.60 -22.74
C LEU A 197 0.80 21.71 -23.19
N LEU A 198 -0.44 22.05 -22.80
CA LEU A 198 -1.64 21.31 -23.20
C LEU A 198 -1.86 21.31 -24.71
N HIS A 199 -1.68 22.47 -25.35
CA HIS A 199 -1.82 22.58 -26.80
C HIS A 199 -0.79 21.70 -27.52
N ASP A 200 0.47 21.76 -27.07
CA ASP A 200 1.56 20.98 -27.67
C ASP A 200 1.33 19.47 -27.48
N VAL A 201 0.92 19.03 -26.29
CA VAL A 201 0.59 17.62 -26.03
C VAL A 201 -0.64 17.17 -26.84
N ALA A 202 -1.67 18.00 -27.00
CA ALA A 202 -2.80 17.67 -27.88
C ALA A 202 -2.36 17.46 -29.34
N SER A 203 -1.40 18.26 -29.81
CA SER A 203 -0.87 18.12 -31.17
C SER A 203 -0.09 16.81 -31.37
N LEU A 204 0.64 16.35 -30.35
CA LEU A 204 1.36 15.07 -30.35
C LEU A 204 0.39 13.88 -30.25
N ALA A 205 -0.74 14.07 -29.58
CA ALA A 205 -1.68 13.01 -29.21
C ALA A 205 -2.85 12.82 -30.19
N GLN A 206 -2.78 13.31 -31.44
CA GLN A 206 -3.93 13.29 -32.38
C GLN A 206 -4.59 11.92 -32.59
N ASN A 207 -3.83 10.83 -32.42
CA ASN A 207 -4.33 9.45 -32.55
C ASN A 207 -4.55 8.74 -31.20
N HIS A 208 -4.50 9.48 -30.09
CA HIS A 208 -4.61 8.94 -28.74
C HIS A 208 -5.81 9.55 -28.00
N LEU A 209 -6.98 8.95 -28.18
CA LEU A 209 -8.25 9.40 -27.61
C LEU A 209 -8.19 9.55 -26.10
N GLY A 210 -7.51 8.62 -25.40
CA GLY A 210 -7.36 8.69 -23.95
C GLY A 210 -6.61 9.95 -23.51
N VAL A 211 -5.54 10.29 -24.24
CA VAL A 211 -4.69 11.45 -23.98
C VAL A 211 -5.39 12.75 -24.34
N LEU A 212 -6.00 12.85 -25.54
CA LEU A 212 -6.78 14.02 -25.96
C LEU A 212 -7.88 14.37 -24.98
N ARG A 213 -8.50 13.35 -24.40
CA ARG A 213 -9.48 13.55 -23.37
C ARG A 213 -8.91 14.05 -22.06
N TRP A 214 -7.81 13.47 -21.60
CA TRP A 214 -7.11 13.98 -20.44
C TRP A 214 -6.74 15.46 -20.65
N VAL A 215 -6.31 15.85 -21.86
CA VAL A 215 -6.09 17.26 -22.23
C VAL A 215 -7.37 18.09 -22.07
N ARG A 216 -8.52 17.63 -22.60
CA ARG A 216 -9.81 18.33 -22.45
C ARG A 216 -10.15 18.60 -21.00
N ARG A 217 -9.96 17.60 -20.14
CA ARG A 217 -10.24 17.68 -18.69
C ARG A 217 -9.38 18.74 -18.03
N VAL A 218 -8.07 18.75 -18.29
CA VAL A 218 -7.17 19.76 -17.70
C VAL A 218 -7.50 21.15 -18.26
N ALA A 219 -7.77 21.27 -19.56
CA ALA A 219 -8.18 22.54 -20.17
C ALA A 219 -9.48 23.09 -19.56
N ARG A 220 -10.44 22.23 -19.22
CA ARG A 220 -11.66 22.60 -18.49
C ARG A 220 -11.37 23.06 -17.07
N ALA A 221 -10.53 22.34 -16.32
CA ALA A 221 -10.12 22.72 -14.97
C ALA A 221 -9.38 24.07 -14.93
N LEU A 222 -8.67 24.41 -16.01
CA LEU A 222 -8.02 25.71 -16.19
C LEU A 222 -8.92 26.78 -16.80
N GLU A 223 -10.18 26.46 -17.15
CA GLU A 223 -11.14 27.35 -17.81
C GLU A 223 -10.65 27.89 -19.18
N VAL A 224 -9.99 27.05 -19.98
CA VAL A 224 -9.41 27.41 -21.30
C VAL A 224 -9.83 26.48 -22.44
N THR A 225 -11.01 25.86 -22.34
CA THR A 225 -11.50 24.91 -23.36
C THR A 225 -11.60 25.51 -24.76
N SER A 226 -11.79 26.82 -24.89
CA SER A 226 -11.79 27.52 -26.18
C SER A 226 -10.40 27.62 -26.82
N ALA A 227 -9.34 27.54 -26.04
CA ALA A 227 -7.95 27.64 -26.50
C ALA A 227 -7.35 26.29 -26.94
N VAL A 228 -7.93 25.18 -26.49
CA VAL A 228 -7.44 23.82 -26.80
C VAL A 228 -8.58 22.99 -27.39
N GLN A 229 -8.64 22.92 -28.73
CA GLN A 229 -9.62 22.11 -29.44
C GLN A 229 -9.15 20.67 -29.55
N VAL A 230 -9.96 19.74 -29.04
CA VAL A 230 -9.71 18.30 -29.14
C VAL A 230 -10.95 17.60 -29.69
N ASN A 231 -10.75 16.71 -30.66
CA ASN A 231 -11.79 15.85 -31.19
C ASN A 231 -11.79 14.54 -30.40
N ILE A 232 -12.94 14.16 -29.83
CA ILE A 232 -13.06 12.96 -29.00
C ILE A 232 -14.21 12.13 -29.56
N ASP A 233 -13.97 10.82 -29.72
CA ASP A 233 -14.97 9.86 -30.12
C ASP A 233 -16.12 9.82 -29.08
N GLU A 234 -17.36 9.97 -29.55
CA GLU A 234 -18.55 10.02 -28.69
C GLU A 234 -18.72 8.74 -27.86
N ASP A 235 -18.40 7.57 -28.42
CA ASP A 235 -18.52 6.29 -27.72
C ASP A 235 -17.48 6.20 -26.59
N PHE A 236 -16.29 6.78 -26.78
CA PHE A 236 -15.28 6.87 -25.72
C PHE A 236 -15.76 7.72 -24.54
N ASP A 237 -16.48 8.81 -24.82
CA ASP A 237 -17.06 9.70 -23.81
C ASP A 237 -18.29 9.11 -23.09
N VAL A 238 -19.03 8.20 -23.75
CA VAL A 238 -20.09 7.42 -23.11
C VAL A 238 -19.49 6.38 -22.16
N LEU A 239 -18.48 5.63 -22.61
CA LEU A 239 -17.95 4.46 -21.89
C LEU A 239 -17.03 4.83 -20.72
N TYR A 240 -16.37 5.96 -20.84
CA TYR A 240 -15.69 6.60 -19.74
C TYR A 240 -16.31 8.00 -19.76
N PRO A 241 -17.11 8.46 -18.80
CA PRO A 241 -17.60 9.84 -18.78
C PRO A 241 -16.75 10.72 -17.87
N GLU A 242 -16.81 12.05 -18.02
CA GLU A 242 -16.19 12.96 -17.03
C GLU A 242 -16.99 12.93 -15.73
N GLU A 243 -16.29 12.90 -14.60
CA GLU A 243 -16.93 13.05 -13.29
C GLU A 243 -17.29 14.51 -13.06
N ASP A 244 -18.46 14.72 -12.46
CA ASP A 244 -18.92 16.04 -12.05
C ASP A 244 -19.25 15.94 -10.56
N LEU A 245 -18.24 16.16 -9.72
CA LEU A 245 -18.31 15.93 -8.28
C LEU A 245 -19.34 16.84 -7.58
N ASP A 246 -19.81 17.89 -8.25
CA ASP A 246 -20.79 18.84 -7.74
C ASP A 246 -22.24 18.39 -8.02
N LYS A 247 -22.44 17.34 -8.82
CA LYS A 247 -23.78 16.79 -9.13
C LYS A 247 -24.15 15.64 -8.19
N ASP A 248 -25.46 15.38 -8.11
CA ASP A 248 -25.97 14.17 -7.47
C ASP A 248 -25.43 12.94 -8.21
N TRP A 249 -24.49 12.24 -7.56
CA TRP A 249 -23.81 11.08 -8.12
C TRP A 249 -24.78 9.97 -8.54
N ARG A 250 -25.93 9.81 -7.86
CA ARG A 250 -26.93 8.80 -8.22
C ARG A 250 -27.61 9.15 -9.53
N LYS A 251 -28.07 10.40 -9.64
CA LYS A 251 -28.70 10.91 -10.87
C LYS A 251 -27.72 10.85 -12.04
N GLN A 252 -26.47 11.25 -11.82
CA GLN A 252 -25.43 11.16 -12.84
C GLN A 252 -25.17 9.71 -13.27
N GLN A 253 -25.13 8.77 -12.33
CA GLN A 253 -24.97 7.35 -12.64
C GLN A 253 -26.15 6.80 -13.46
N GLU A 254 -27.38 7.20 -13.15
CA GLU A 254 -28.58 6.81 -13.91
C GLU A 254 -28.58 7.38 -15.33
N GLU A 255 -28.21 8.64 -15.51
CA GLU A 255 -28.07 9.30 -16.81
C GLU A 255 -27.00 8.61 -17.67
N GLN A 256 -25.82 8.35 -17.08
CA GLN A 256 -24.73 7.64 -17.77
C GLN A 256 -25.13 6.20 -18.15
N ALA A 257 -25.79 5.48 -17.25
CA ALA A 257 -26.30 4.14 -17.55
C ALA A 257 -27.35 4.15 -18.67
N ALA A 258 -28.16 5.21 -18.79
CA ALA A 258 -29.10 5.36 -19.90
C ALA A 258 -28.39 5.54 -21.25
N GLU A 259 -27.32 6.34 -21.32
CA GLU A 259 -26.53 6.48 -22.55
C GLU A 259 -25.81 5.18 -22.93
N VAL A 260 -25.25 4.46 -21.95
CA VAL A 260 -24.63 3.14 -22.20
C VAL A 260 -25.63 2.13 -22.75
N ARG A 261 -26.89 2.15 -22.27
CA ARG A 261 -27.96 1.30 -22.82
C ARG A 261 -28.31 1.64 -24.27
N LYS A 262 -28.37 2.91 -24.63
CA LYS A 262 -28.56 3.33 -26.04
C LYS A 262 -27.40 2.84 -26.91
N LEU A 263 -26.17 2.96 -26.42
CA LEU A 263 -24.99 2.45 -27.12
C LEU A 263 -25.06 0.93 -27.28
N ALA A 264 -25.47 0.20 -26.24
CA ALA A 264 -25.68 -1.24 -26.29
C ALA A 264 -26.73 -1.65 -27.34
N ASP A 265 -27.82 -0.90 -27.49
CA ASP A 265 -28.86 -1.17 -28.50
C ASP A 265 -28.31 -1.07 -29.94
N ILE A 266 -27.36 -0.16 -30.17
CA ILE A 266 -26.69 0.02 -31.46
C ILE A 266 -25.66 -1.10 -31.67
N TRP A 267 -24.78 -1.30 -30.70
CA TRP A 267 -23.66 -2.25 -30.80
C TRP A 267 -24.13 -3.71 -30.83
N ALA A 268 -25.22 -4.06 -30.16
CA ALA A 268 -25.79 -5.42 -30.19
C ALA A 268 -26.28 -5.85 -31.58
N ARG A 269 -26.56 -4.90 -32.48
CA ARG A 269 -26.97 -5.16 -33.89
C ARG A 269 -25.80 -5.12 -34.87
N SER A 270 -24.62 -4.77 -34.39
CA SER A 270 -23.41 -4.64 -35.20
C SER A 270 -22.64 -5.97 -35.23
N GLU A 271 -21.60 -6.05 -36.06
CA GLU A 271 -20.80 -7.26 -36.18
C GLU A 271 -19.93 -7.46 -34.92
N PRO A 272 -19.96 -8.65 -34.25
CA PRO A 272 -19.27 -8.84 -32.98
C PRO A 272 -17.76 -8.64 -33.01
N THR A 273 -17.06 -9.01 -34.09
CA THR A 273 -15.60 -8.85 -34.20
C THR A 273 -15.17 -7.40 -34.39
N GLU A 274 -15.96 -6.59 -35.10
CA GLU A 274 -15.75 -5.15 -35.25
C GLU A 274 -15.88 -4.45 -33.90
N ILE A 275 -16.99 -4.72 -33.18
CA ILE A 275 -17.23 -4.15 -31.85
C ILE A 275 -16.19 -4.61 -30.84
N ALA A 276 -15.79 -5.88 -30.86
CA ALA A 276 -14.74 -6.38 -29.98
C ALA A 276 -13.41 -5.65 -30.22
N SER A 277 -13.03 -5.43 -31.48
CA SER A 277 -11.81 -4.69 -31.84
C SER A 277 -11.86 -3.24 -31.39
N ARG A 278 -13.01 -2.58 -31.59
CA ARG A 278 -13.22 -1.20 -31.15
C ARG A 278 -13.18 -1.07 -29.62
N LEU A 279 -13.81 -1.99 -28.91
CA LEU A 279 -13.80 -2.03 -27.45
C LEU A 279 -12.39 -2.25 -26.89
N ALA A 280 -11.61 -3.16 -27.49
CA ALA A 280 -10.22 -3.39 -27.12
C ALA A 280 -9.35 -2.14 -27.32
N HIS A 281 -9.57 -1.40 -28.41
CA HIS A 281 -8.89 -0.13 -28.65
C HIS A 281 -9.24 0.93 -27.60
N ILE A 282 -10.53 1.07 -27.27
CA ILE A 282 -11.01 2.01 -26.24
C ILE A 282 -10.39 1.69 -24.87
N GLU A 283 -10.35 0.42 -24.47
CA GLU A 283 -9.73 -0.02 -23.21
C GLU A 283 -8.23 0.29 -23.17
N LYS A 284 -7.53 0.02 -24.28
CA LYS A 284 -6.10 0.34 -24.41
C LYS A 284 -5.87 1.84 -24.25
N GLU A 285 -6.65 2.68 -24.92
CA GLU A 285 -6.54 4.13 -24.84
C GLU A 285 -6.84 4.68 -23.42
N ALA A 286 -7.84 4.13 -22.73
CA ALA A 286 -8.12 4.49 -21.35
C ALA A 286 -6.97 4.11 -20.39
N SER A 287 -6.35 2.95 -20.64
CA SER A 287 -5.21 2.47 -19.84
C SER A 287 -3.96 3.35 -19.99
N LEU A 288 -3.72 3.94 -21.16
CA LEU A 288 -2.59 4.86 -21.41
C LEU A 288 -2.62 6.10 -20.52
N VAL A 289 -3.80 6.50 -20.04
CA VAL A 289 -3.97 7.62 -19.11
C VAL A 289 -4.27 7.18 -17.68
N GLY A 290 -4.02 5.90 -17.36
CA GLY A 290 -4.23 5.35 -16.02
C GLY A 290 -5.68 5.45 -15.55
N ARG A 291 -6.65 5.59 -16.47
CA ARG A 291 -8.04 5.80 -16.10
C ARG A 291 -8.75 4.47 -15.94
N GLN A 292 -9.08 4.14 -14.70
CA GLN A 292 -9.81 2.92 -14.35
C GLN A 292 -11.26 3.19 -13.91
N TRP A 293 -11.63 4.45 -13.69
CA TRP A 293 -12.97 4.85 -13.26
C TRP A 293 -13.37 6.25 -13.81
N PRO A 294 -14.66 6.51 -14.06
CA PRO A 294 -15.73 5.53 -14.26
C PRO A 294 -15.45 4.73 -15.55
N ARG A 295 -15.65 3.41 -15.49
CA ARG A 295 -15.41 2.47 -16.59
C ARG A 295 -16.69 1.67 -16.82
N TRP A 296 -17.44 2.03 -17.85
CA TRP A 296 -18.76 1.45 -18.16
C TRP A 296 -18.71 0.29 -19.15
N THR A 297 -17.54 -0.04 -19.68
CA THR A 297 -17.34 -1.16 -20.60
C THR A 297 -17.85 -2.51 -20.06
N PRO A 298 -17.73 -2.89 -18.76
CA PRO A 298 -18.31 -4.15 -18.30
C PRO A 298 -19.85 -4.11 -18.29
N TYR A 299 -20.43 -2.95 -17.98
CA TYR A 299 -21.89 -2.76 -18.01
C TYR A 299 -22.42 -2.77 -19.45
N LEU A 300 -21.71 -2.14 -20.39
CA LEU A 300 -22.02 -2.24 -21.82
C LEU A 300 -22.03 -3.70 -22.27
N CYS A 301 -20.99 -4.48 -21.94
CA CYS A 301 -20.93 -5.90 -22.28
C CYS A 301 -22.08 -6.70 -21.67
N GLN A 302 -22.51 -6.36 -20.44
CA GLN A 302 -23.69 -6.96 -19.83
C GLN A 302 -24.97 -6.65 -20.63
N GLU A 303 -25.21 -5.39 -20.96
CA GLU A 303 -26.40 -4.98 -21.72
C GLU A 303 -26.43 -5.61 -23.13
N ILE A 304 -25.28 -5.70 -23.80
CA ILE A 304 -25.17 -6.40 -25.10
C ILE A 304 -25.44 -7.89 -24.93
N ALA A 305 -24.87 -8.54 -23.91
CA ALA A 305 -25.09 -9.96 -23.66
C ALA A 305 -26.57 -10.28 -23.41
N GLU A 306 -27.28 -9.45 -22.64
CA GLU A 306 -28.71 -9.61 -22.37
C GLU A 306 -29.58 -9.53 -23.62
N ARG A 307 -29.16 -8.76 -24.63
CA ARG A 307 -29.86 -8.60 -25.92
C ARG A 307 -29.42 -9.59 -27.00
N SER A 308 -28.32 -10.29 -26.77
CA SER A 308 -27.70 -11.16 -27.77
C SER A 308 -28.35 -12.55 -27.79
N GLU A 309 -28.81 -12.98 -28.96
CA GLU A 309 -29.27 -14.35 -29.19
C GLU A 309 -28.11 -15.36 -29.34
N THR A 310 -26.90 -14.87 -29.64
CA THR A 310 -25.71 -15.69 -29.91
C THR A 310 -24.51 -15.30 -29.04
N PRO A 311 -24.63 -15.33 -27.70
CA PRO A 311 -23.58 -14.85 -26.79
C PRO A 311 -22.23 -15.58 -26.94
N SER A 312 -22.20 -16.85 -27.36
CA SER A 312 -20.95 -17.55 -27.65
C SER A 312 -20.12 -16.93 -28.78
N ILE A 313 -20.74 -16.29 -29.78
CA ILE A 313 -20.03 -15.61 -30.88
C ILE A 313 -19.32 -14.36 -30.33
N TRP A 314 -20.02 -13.58 -29.51
CA TRP A 314 -19.46 -12.43 -28.82
C TRP A 314 -18.31 -12.81 -27.88
N ALA A 315 -18.48 -13.85 -27.08
CA ALA A 315 -17.42 -14.37 -26.22
C ALA A 315 -16.18 -14.75 -27.05
N ALA A 316 -16.35 -15.44 -28.18
CA ALA A 316 -15.25 -15.80 -29.07
C ALA A 316 -14.54 -14.58 -29.67
N ALA A 317 -15.31 -13.58 -30.13
CA ALA A 317 -14.77 -12.34 -30.69
C ALA A 317 -13.92 -11.57 -29.66
N LEU A 318 -14.43 -11.39 -28.44
CA LEU A 318 -13.72 -10.72 -27.36
C LEU A 318 -12.47 -11.50 -26.91
N MET A 319 -12.55 -12.84 -26.87
CA MET A 319 -11.39 -13.68 -26.60
C MET A 319 -10.29 -13.59 -27.66
N MET A 320 -10.62 -13.25 -28.91
CA MET A 320 -9.63 -13.10 -29.98
C MET A 320 -8.83 -11.80 -29.87
N VAL A 321 -9.42 -10.74 -29.33
CA VAL A 321 -8.78 -9.44 -29.11
C VAL A 321 -8.19 -9.27 -27.70
N GLU A 322 -8.13 -10.36 -26.94
CA GLU A 322 -7.46 -10.45 -25.63
C GLU A 322 -7.91 -9.43 -24.58
N VAL A 323 -9.20 -9.04 -24.59
CA VAL A 323 -9.75 -8.19 -23.54
C VAL A 323 -9.80 -8.88 -22.17
N THR A 324 -9.99 -8.09 -21.12
CA THR A 324 -10.08 -8.57 -19.74
C THR A 324 -11.31 -9.44 -19.50
N GLY A 325 -11.20 -10.41 -18.57
CA GLY A 325 -12.24 -11.41 -18.33
C GLY A 325 -13.60 -10.85 -17.89
N ASP A 326 -13.66 -9.67 -17.28
CA ASP A 326 -14.90 -8.99 -16.90
C ASP A 326 -15.72 -8.50 -18.10
N LEU A 327 -15.10 -8.29 -19.26
CA LEU A 327 -15.81 -7.96 -20.51
C LEU A 327 -16.34 -9.23 -21.21
N VAL A 328 -15.64 -10.35 -21.04
CA VAL A 328 -16.03 -11.66 -21.61
C VAL A 328 -17.10 -12.35 -20.75
N PHE A 329 -17.05 -12.15 -19.43
CA PHE A 329 -17.90 -12.81 -18.44
C PHE A 329 -19.40 -12.73 -18.76
N PRO A 330 -20.00 -11.56 -19.09
CA PRO A 330 -21.44 -11.48 -19.29
C PRO A 330 -21.94 -12.38 -20.42
N PHE A 331 -21.14 -12.52 -21.48
CA PHE A 331 -21.45 -13.39 -22.61
C PHE A 331 -21.31 -14.87 -22.25
N LEU A 332 -20.26 -15.26 -21.52
CA LEU A 332 -20.12 -16.63 -21.02
C LEU A 332 -21.26 -17.01 -20.07
N TYR A 333 -21.63 -16.08 -19.18
CA TYR A 333 -22.75 -16.26 -18.25
C TYR A 333 -24.07 -16.43 -19.00
N LYS A 334 -24.36 -15.55 -19.97
CA LYS A 334 -25.59 -15.65 -20.77
C LYS A 334 -25.65 -16.93 -21.59
N ALA A 335 -24.53 -17.34 -22.20
CA ALA A 335 -24.45 -18.59 -22.96
C ALA A 335 -24.73 -19.81 -22.08
N ALA A 336 -24.22 -19.83 -20.85
CA ALA A 336 -24.50 -20.89 -19.87
C ALA A 336 -25.97 -20.86 -19.40
N GLU A 337 -26.53 -19.67 -19.13
CA GLU A 337 -27.91 -19.49 -18.69
C GLU A 337 -28.92 -20.06 -19.70
N ILE A 338 -28.72 -19.80 -20.99
CA ILE A 338 -29.60 -20.31 -22.07
C ILE A 338 -29.19 -21.71 -22.56
N MET A 339 -28.18 -22.34 -21.93
CA MET A 339 -27.63 -23.64 -22.31
C MET A 339 -27.24 -23.71 -23.80
N GLN A 340 -26.61 -22.65 -24.32
CA GLN A 340 -26.23 -22.56 -25.73
C GLN A 340 -25.20 -23.65 -26.07
N SER A 341 -25.44 -24.43 -27.11
CA SER A 341 -24.55 -25.53 -27.50
C SER A 341 -23.07 -25.09 -27.58
N GLY A 342 -22.21 -25.77 -26.82
CA GLY A 342 -20.76 -25.56 -26.85
C GLY A 342 -20.23 -24.51 -25.87
N TRP A 343 -21.06 -23.89 -25.03
CA TRP A 343 -20.62 -22.92 -24.02
C TRP A 343 -19.54 -23.48 -23.09
N GLU A 344 -19.61 -24.78 -22.76
CA GLU A 344 -18.64 -25.46 -21.89
C GLU A 344 -17.22 -25.39 -22.47
N LYS A 345 -17.10 -25.51 -23.80
CA LYS A 345 -15.80 -25.45 -24.50
C LYS A 345 -15.20 -24.05 -24.44
N HIS A 346 -16.03 -23.00 -24.44
CA HIS A 346 -15.55 -21.63 -24.31
C HIS A 346 -15.02 -21.36 -22.89
N VAL A 347 -15.75 -21.83 -21.88
CA VAL A 347 -15.32 -21.75 -20.47
C VAL A 347 -14.02 -22.52 -20.24
N ASP A 348 -13.92 -23.73 -20.79
CA ASP A 348 -12.73 -24.57 -20.66
C ASP A 348 -11.47 -23.90 -21.25
N LYS A 349 -11.60 -23.30 -22.45
CA LYS A 349 -10.52 -22.50 -23.07
C LYS A 349 -10.14 -21.27 -22.25
N CYS A 350 -11.12 -20.63 -21.61
CA CYS A 350 -10.86 -19.46 -20.78
C CYS A 350 -10.15 -19.83 -19.46
N LEU A 351 -10.44 -20.99 -18.87
CA LEU A 351 -9.72 -21.49 -17.68
C LEU A 351 -8.21 -21.67 -17.95
N GLU A 352 -7.82 -22.00 -19.19
CA GLU A 352 -6.42 -22.17 -19.60
C GLU A 352 -5.68 -20.84 -19.75
N ARG A 353 -6.40 -19.74 -20.02
CA ARG A 353 -5.83 -18.41 -20.23
C ARG A 353 -5.82 -17.60 -18.93
N SER A 354 -4.64 -17.16 -18.48
CA SER A 354 -4.48 -16.43 -17.21
C SER A 354 -5.36 -15.18 -17.11
N SER A 355 -5.48 -14.40 -18.18
CA SER A 355 -6.30 -13.16 -18.23
C SER A 355 -7.81 -13.38 -18.14
N LEU A 356 -8.29 -14.58 -18.48
CA LEU A 356 -9.73 -14.91 -18.52
C LEU A 356 -10.14 -15.89 -17.40
N ARG A 357 -9.16 -16.53 -16.76
CA ARG A 357 -9.39 -17.59 -15.77
C ARG A 357 -10.32 -17.15 -14.64
N ALA A 358 -10.12 -15.95 -14.08
CA ALA A 358 -10.96 -15.44 -13.00
C ALA A 358 -12.45 -15.35 -13.39
N ALA A 359 -12.76 -14.93 -14.62
CA ALA A 359 -14.13 -14.85 -15.12
C ALA A 359 -14.78 -16.24 -15.24
N SER A 360 -14.04 -17.23 -15.74
CA SER A 360 -14.52 -18.60 -15.85
C SER A 360 -14.65 -19.29 -14.50
N LEU A 361 -13.72 -19.06 -13.57
CA LEU A 361 -13.83 -19.53 -12.20
C LEU A 361 -15.09 -18.95 -11.54
N ARG A 362 -15.34 -17.64 -11.70
CA ARG A 362 -16.57 -17.01 -11.21
C ARG A 362 -17.79 -17.73 -11.73
N LEU A 363 -17.91 -17.90 -13.05
CA LEU A 363 -19.04 -18.57 -13.67
C LEU A 363 -19.27 -19.98 -13.11
N VAL A 364 -18.23 -20.82 -13.10
CA VAL A 364 -18.35 -22.21 -12.62
C VAL A 364 -18.70 -22.25 -11.12
N LEU A 365 -18.15 -21.33 -10.31
CA LEU A 365 -18.44 -21.25 -8.88
C LEU A 365 -19.83 -20.71 -8.55
N THR A 366 -20.47 -19.94 -9.43
CA THR A 366 -21.82 -19.38 -9.18
C THR A 366 -22.94 -20.17 -9.86
N LEU A 367 -22.65 -21.01 -10.86
CA LEU A 367 -23.66 -21.84 -11.53
C LEU A 367 -24.33 -22.81 -10.54
N PRO A 368 -25.68 -22.96 -10.55
CA PRO A 368 -26.35 -23.92 -9.69
C PRO A 368 -25.87 -25.36 -9.91
N ASP A 369 -25.76 -25.78 -11.18
CA ASP A 369 -25.40 -27.14 -11.58
C ASP A 369 -24.37 -27.13 -12.74
N PRO A 370 -23.09 -26.81 -12.46
CA PRO A 370 -22.05 -26.81 -13.49
C PRO A 370 -21.66 -28.26 -13.85
N PRO A 371 -21.22 -28.52 -15.09
CA PRO A 371 -20.66 -29.81 -15.47
C PRO A 371 -19.54 -30.24 -14.53
N GLY A 372 -19.60 -31.48 -14.03
CA GLY A 372 -18.66 -31.98 -13.01
C GLY A 372 -17.18 -31.85 -13.40
N THR A 373 -16.86 -32.08 -14.67
CA THR A 373 -15.49 -31.91 -15.20
C THR A 373 -14.99 -30.46 -15.13
N LEU A 374 -15.86 -29.48 -15.40
CA LEU A 374 -15.52 -28.06 -15.26
C LEU A 374 -15.36 -27.66 -13.80
N LEU A 375 -16.22 -28.20 -12.92
CA LEU A 375 -16.14 -27.94 -11.49
C LEU A 375 -14.84 -28.47 -10.90
N GLU A 376 -14.46 -29.71 -11.23
CA GLU A 376 -13.19 -30.31 -10.80
C GLU A 376 -11.98 -29.49 -11.29
N LYS A 377 -11.98 -29.09 -12.57
CA LYS A 377 -10.91 -28.24 -13.14
C LYS A 377 -10.86 -26.87 -12.45
N ALA A 378 -12.01 -26.25 -12.18
CA ALA A 378 -12.08 -24.97 -11.50
C ALA A 378 -11.49 -25.05 -10.08
N PHE A 379 -11.86 -26.07 -9.29
CA PHE A 379 -11.30 -26.30 -7.96
C PHE A 379 -9.78 -26.49 -7.99
N GLY A 380 -9.25 -27.19 -9.00
CA GLY A 380 -7.80 -27.36 -9.19
C GLY A 380 -7.03 -26.06 -9.53
N LEU A 381 -7.72 -24.97 -9.84
CA LEU A 381 -7.12 -23.69 -10.25
C LEU A 381 -7.34 -22.54 -9.25
N LEU A 382 -7.92 -22.82 -8.07
CA LEU A 382 -8.29 -21.78 -7.09
C LEU A 382 -7.12 -21.23 -6.28
N ASP A 383 -5.96 -21.88 -6.30
CA ASP A 383 -4.84 -21.56 -5.39
C ASP A 383 -4.41 -20.09 -5.47
N ASP A 384 -4.34 -19.53 -6.69
CA ASP A 384 -3.99 -18.12 -6.94
C ASP A 384 -5.21 -17.17 -7.01
N HIS A 385 -6.43 -17.68 -6.75
CA HIS A 385 -7.69 -16.95 -6.92
C HIS A 385 -8.51 -16.87 -5.63
N HIS A 386 -7.88 -16.99 -4.46
CA HIS A 386 -8.56 -16.91 -3.17
C HIS A 386 -9.30 -15.57 -2.98
N GLY A 387 -8.78 -14.43 -3.47
CA GLY A 387 -9.49 -13.15 -3.41
C GLY A 387 -10.82 -13.11 -4.18
N LEU A 388 -10.94 -13.90 -5.26
CA LEU A 388 -12.21 -14.09 -5.97
C LEU A 388 -13.19 -14.89 -5.10
N VAL A 389 -12.73 -15.98 -4.48
CA VAL A 389 -13.54 -16.81 -3.59
C VAL A 389 -14.11 -15.98 -2.43
N GLU A 390 -13.26 -15.18 -1.79
CA GLU A 390 -13.68 -14.27 -0.71
C GLU A 390 -14.78 -13.31 -1.18
N SER A 391 -14.57 -12.65 -2.34
CA SER A 391 -15.52 -11.68 -2.90
C SER A 391 -16.88 -12.30 -3.23
N LEU A 392 -16.90 -13.53 -3.77
CA LEU A 392 -18.13 -14.22 -4.14
C LEU A 392 -18.88 -14.76 -2.91
N CYS A 393 -18.17 -15.25 -1.89
CA CYS A 393 -18.78 -15.63 -0.61
C CYS A 393 -19.35 -14.40 0.12
N LEU A 394 -18.62 -13.29 0.15
CA LEU A 394 -19.07 -12.01 0.72
C LEU A 394 -20.40 -11.53 0.12
N ARG A 395 -20.60 -11.74 -1.18
CA ARG A 395 -21.83 -11.35 -1.89
C ARG A 395 -22.91 -12.42 -1.87
N SER A 396 -22.67 -13.56 -1.21
CA SER A 396 -23.56 -14.72 -1.22
C SER A 396 -23.88 -15.24 -2.65
N GLU A 397 -22.94 -15.10 -3.60
CA GLU A 397 -23.11 -15.54 -5.00
C GLU A 397 -22.84 -17.06 -5.17
N ILE A 398 -22.17 -17.71 -4.21
CA ILE A 398 -21.81 -19.14 -4.29
C ILE A 398 -22.89 -19.99 -3.59
N PRO A 399 -23.39 -21.06 -4.26
CA PRO A 399 -24.29 -22.03 -3.63
C PRO A 399 -23.71 -22.64 -2.36
N GLU A 400 -24.55 -22.81 -1.33
CA GLU A 400 -24.13 -23.21 0.01
C GLU A 400 -23.33 -24.53 0.04
N ASN A 401 -23.76 -25.54 -0.72
CA ASN A 401 -23.05 -26.81 -0.86
C ASN A 401 -21.62 -26.63 -1.39
N ARG A 402 -21.39 -25.62 -2.23
CA ARG A 402 -20.08 -25.30 -2.79
C ARG A 402 -19.23 -24.47 -1.82
N VAL A 403 -19.84 -23.56 -1.04
CA VAL A 403 -19.14 -22.92 0.09
C VAL A 403 -18.62 -23.97 1.06
N ARG A 404 -19.40 -25.01 1.38
CA ARG A 404 -18.95 -26.13 2.21
C ARG A 404 -17.72 -26.85 1.63
N GLN A 405 -17.68 -27.06 0.31
CA GLN A 405 -16.52 -27.66 -0.36
C GLN A 405 -15.29 -26.75 -0.28
N LEU A 406 -15.47 -25.43 -0.44
CA LEU A 406 -14.40 -24.43 -0.33
C LEU A 406 -13.83 -24.33 1.08
N LEU A 407 -14.66 -24.41 2.13
CA LEU A 407 -14.20 -24.46 3.53
C LEU A 407 -13.36 -25.72 3.82
N ARG A 408 -13.54 -26.78 3.04
CA ARG A 408 -12.78 -28.04 3.14
C ARG A 408 -11.64 -28.14 2.12
N HIS A 409 -11.31 -27.04 1.45
CA HIS A 409 -10.29 -27.03 0.41
C HIS A 409 -8.90 -27.36 0.98
N LYS A 410 -8.07 -28.09 0.19
CA LYS A 410 -6.72 -28.50 0.60
C LYS A 410 -5.78 -27.30 0.79
N ASN A 411 -5.93 -26.27 -0.05
CA ASN A 411 -5.21 -25.02 0.11
C ASN A 411 -5.88 -24.16 1.19
N VAL A 412 -5.13 -23.92 2.27
CA VAL A 412 -5.55 -23.13 3.44
C VAL A 412 -5.98 -21.72 3.05
N SER A 413 -5.33 -21.09 2.06
CA SER A 413 -5.67 -19.73 1.64
C SER A 413 -7.05 -19.64 1.00
N VAL A 414 -7.43 -20.66 0.22
CA VAL A 414 -8.78 -20.76 -0.39
C VAL A 414 -9.83 -20.98 0.69
N ALA A 415 -9.57 -21.89 1.63
CA ALA A 415 -10.48 -22.16 2.74
C ALA A 415 -10.68 -20.92 3.63
N GLN A 416 -9.60 -20.21 3.94
CA GLN A 416 -9.64 -18.95 4.70
C GLN A 416 -10.39 -17.84 3.97
N ALA A 417 -10.18 -17.69 2.67
CA ALA A 417 -10.93 -16.73 1.86
C ALA A 417 -12.44 -17.02 1.88
N ALA A 418 -12.83 -18.28 1.72
CA ALA A 418 -14.24 -18.69 1.83
C ALA A 418 -14.81 -18.40 3.23
N ALA A 419 -14.06 -18.70 4.29
CA ALA A 419 -14.48 -18.45 5.66
C ALA A 419 -14.63 -16.95 5.98
N ARG A 420 -13.69 -16.12 5.50
CA ARG A 420 -13.74 -14.67 5.67
C ARG A 420 -14.90 -14.06 4.89
N GLY A 421 -15.10 -14.47 3.64
CA GLY A 421 -16.22 -14.00 2.82
C GLY A 421 -17.57 -14.35 3.45
N GLU A 422 -17.76 -15.59 3.91
CA GLU A 422 -18.98 -16.02 4.61
C GLU A 422 -19.23 -15.18 5.87
N TRP A 423 -18.20 -14.94 6.68
CA TRP A 423 -18.33 -14.13 7.91
C TRP A 423 -18.61 -12.66 7.62
N ALA A 424 -18.08 -12.12 6.51
CA ALA A 424 -18.26 -10.73 6.13
C ALA A 424 -19.55 -10.47 5.33
N SER A 425 -20.22 -11.53 4.86
CA SER A 425 -21.53 -11.45 4.16
C SER A 425 -22.61 -10.86 5.07
N ASP A 426 -23.63 -10.25 4.47
CA ASP A 426 -24.78 -9.71 5.20
C ASP A 426 -25.69 -10.85 5.73
N PRO A 427 -26.06 -10.88 7.03
CA PRO A 427 -25.62 -9.99 8.11
C PRO A 427 -24.20 -10.29 8.60
N LYS A 428 -23.36 -9.24 8.63
CA LYS A 428 -21.94 -9.35 8.99
C LYS A 428 -21.76 -9.98 10.37
N GLY A 429 -20.84 -10.94 10.45
CA GLY A 429 -20.49 -11.66 11.67
C GLY A 429 -21.33 -12.91 11.93
N VAL A 430 -22.31 -13.21 11.09
CA VAL A 430 -23.19 -14.38 11.24
C VAL A 430 -22.86 -15.41 10.17
N VAL A 431 -22.47 -16.62 10.60
CA VAL A 431 -22.21 -17.76 9.72
C VAL A 431 -23.42 -18.68 9.72
N ARG A 432 -23.87 -19.09 8.52
CA ARG A 432 -24.97 -20.05 8.35
C ARG A 432 -24.72 -21.33 9.15
N ASP A 433 -25.76 -21.82 9.84
CA ASP A 433 -25.64 -22.95 10.77
C ASP A 433 -25.07 -24.20 10.12
N SER A 434 -25.46 -24.46 8.87
CA SER A 434 -25.02 -25.61 8.07
C SER A 434 -23.54 -25.57 7.64
N LEU A 435 -22.89 -24.40 7.76
CA LEU A 435 -21.48 -24.18 7.44
C LEU A 435 -20.63 -23.97 8.69
N ARG A 436 -21.25 -23.77 9.86
CA ARG A 436 -20.58 -23.32 11.09
C ARG A 436 -19.45 -24.24 11.54
N GLU A 437 -19.64 -25.55 11.50
CA GLU A 437 -18.60 -26.49 11.93
C GLU A 437 -17.35 -26.46 11.02
N ASP A 438 -17.56 -26.43 9.71
CA ASP A 438 -16.48 -26.34 8.73
C ASP A 438 -15.78 -24.97 8.81
N TRP A 439 -16.55 -23.90 8.99
CA TRP A 439 -16.03 -22.55 9.20
C TRP A 439 -15.16 -22.46 10.46
N ARG A 440 -15.63 -22.98 11.61
CA ARG A 440 -14.85 -23.01 12.86
C ARG A 440 -13.52 -23.73 12.68
N ARG A 441 -13.51 -24.83 11.93
CA ARG A 441 -12.29 -25.58 11.62
C ARG A 441 -11.28 -24.74 10.84
N VAL A 442 -11.74 -23.94 9.88
CA VAL A 442 -10.86 -23.03 9.14
C VAL A 442 -10.27 -21.97 10.08
N VAL A 443 -11.10 -21.35 10.93
CA VAL A 443 -10.63 -20.34 11.90
C VAL A 443 -9.60 -20.92 12.86
N ILE A 444 -9.86 -22.11 13.42
CA ILE A 444 -8.95 -22.79 14.35
C ILE A 444 -7.57 -23.05 13.72
N ASN A 445 -7.54 -23.45 12.45
CA ASN A 445 -6.29 -23.74 11.73
C ASN A 445 -5.65 -22.51 11.08
N ALA A 446 -6.23 -21.32 11.25
CA ALA A 446 -5.68 -20.12 10.66
C ALA A 446 -4.44 -19.66 11.45
N ALA A 447 -3.28 -19.78 10.80
CA ALA A 447 -1.98 -19.48 11.40
C ALA A 447 -1.60 -17.98 11.41
N ARG A 448 -2.40 -17.09 10.80
CA ARG A 448 -2.03 -15.68 10.59
C ARG A 448 -2.74 -14.72 11.54
N ALA A 449 -2.01 -13.67 11.94
CA ALA A 449 -2.53 -12.53 12.68
C ALA A 449 -3.38 -11.64 11.77
N ASP A 450 -4.60 -12.09 11.46
CA ASP A 450 -5.51 -11.37 10.57
C ASP A 450 -6.66 -10.73 11.35
N TYR A 451 -7.02 -9.50 10.96
CA TYR A 451 -8.01 -8.68 11.67
C TYR A 451 -9.36 -9.38 11.83
N TRP A 452 -9.82 -10.12 10.81
CA TRP A 452 -11.12 -10.80 10.89
C TRP A 452 -11.11 -11.97 11.89
N ILE A 453 -9.96 -12.63 12.11
CA ILE A 453 -9.83 -13.69 13.13
C ILE A 453 -9.96 -13.06 14.51
N ARG A 454 -9.32 -11.91 14.76
CA ARG A 454 -9.48 -11.16 16.00
C ARG A 454 -10.95 -10.91 16.33
N GLU A 455 -11.72 -10.39 15.37
CA GLU A 455 -13.14 -10.10 15.58
C GLU A 455 -13.98 -11.37 15.76
N ALA A 456 -13.65 -12.46 15.05
CA ALA A 456 -14.30 -13.76 15.23
C ALA A 456 -14.07 -14.35 16.63
N LEU A 457 -12.86 -14.21 17.19
CA LEU A 457 -12.51 -14.77 18.50
C LEU A 457 -13.08 -13.95 19.68
N LYS A 458 -13.22 -12.63 19.52
CA LYS A 458 -13.58 -11.68 20.58
C LYS A 458 -14.88 -12.04 21.33
N ASN A 459 -15.84 -12.64 20.64
CA ASN A 459 -17.18 -12.93 21.17
C ASN A 459 -17.46 -14.43 21.34
N ASP A 460 -16.47 -15.31 21.14
CA ASP A 460 -16.64 -16.76 21.23
C ASP A 460 -15.51 -17.37 22.10
N PRO A 461 -15.72 -17.48 23.43
CA PRO A 461 -14.72 -17.97 24.36
C PRO A 461 -14.22 -19.40 24.06
N ASP A 462 -15.09 -20.26 23.51
CA ASP A 462 -14.76 -21.65 23.19
C ASP A 462 -13.90 -21.75 21.93
N LEU A 463 -14.21 -20.93 20.93
CA LEU A 463 -13.39 -20.79 19.72
C LEU A 463 -12.02 -20.21 20.06
N ALA A 464 -11.97 -19.16 20.89
CA ALA A 464 -10.74 -18.55 21.37
C ALA A 464 -9.87 -19.55 22.15
N TYR A 465 -10.48 -20.32 23.06
CA TYR A 465 -9.79 -21.36 23.83
C TYR A 465 -9.20 -22.46 22.92
N THR A 466 -9.98 -22.94 21.94
CA THR A 466 -9.55 -23.99 21.01
C THR A 466 -8.44 -23.49 20.09
N TRP A 467 -8.57 -22.27 19.58
CA TRP A 467 -7.56 -21.65 18.73
C TRP A 467 -6.25 -21.45 19.50
N LEU A 468 -6.28 -20.84 20.70
CA LEU A 468 -5.08 -20.64 21.52
C LEU A 468 -4.40 -21.96 21.91
N THR A 469 -5.19 -22.96 22.27
CA THR A 469 -4.71 -24.33 22.54
C THR A 469 -3.87 -24.86 21.39
N LEU A 470 -4.37 -24.77 20.16
CA LEU A 470 -3.66 -25.27 18.98
C LEU A 470 -2.39 -24.45 18.69
N GLN A 471 -2.43 -23.14 18.89
CA GLN A 471 -1.26 -22.28 18.70
C GLN A 471 -0.15 -22.60 19.72
N MET A 472 -0.49 -22.91 20.97
CA MET A 472 0.48 -23.31 22.01
C MET A 472 1.21 -24.62 21.68
N ASP A 473 0.54 -25.55 20.99
CA ASP A 473 1.14 -26.82 20.57
C ASP A 473 1.95 -26.69 19.28
N SER A 474 1.74 -25.60 18.53
CA SER A 474 2.47 -25.34 17.30
C SER A 474 3.87 -24.79 17.60
N SER A 475 4.90 -25.30 16.94
CA SER A 475 6.29 -24.86 17.12
C SER A 475 6.58 -23.46 16.54
N TYR A 476 5.55 -22.74 16.11
CA TYR A 476 5.69 -21.46 15.44
C TYR A 476 5.88 -20.35 16.47
N SER A 477 6.96 -19.57 16.33
CA SER A 477 7.09 -18.29 17.02
C SER A 477 6.01 -17.36 16.47
N ILE A 478 4.97 -17.07 17.26
CA ILE A 478 3.91 -16.13 16.85
C ILE A 478 4.57 -14.74 16.72
N PRO A 479 4.70 -14.16 15.51
CA PRO A 479 5.57 -12.99 15.31
C PRO A 479 5.04 -11.67 15.92
N ASP A 480 3.81 -11.65 16.43
CA ASP A 480 3.01 -10.42 16.51
C ASP A 480 2.42 -10.14 17.91
N TYR A 481 3.11 -10.55 18.98
CA TYR A 481 2.68 -10.29 20.37
C TYR A 481 2.59 -8.81 20.72
N TYR A 482 3.38 -7.97 20.06
CA TYR A 482 3.50 -6.55 20.39
C TYR A 482 2.35 -5.69 19.86
N SER A 483 1.51 -6.22 18.97
CA SER A 483 0.35 -5.47 18.48
C SER A 483 -0.83 -5.58 19.45
N ARG A 484 -1.27 -4.43 19.98
CA ARG A 484 -2.54 -4.27 20.73
C ARG A 484 -3.78 -4.71 19.95
N GLU A 485 -3.59 -5.00 18.66
CA GLU A 485 -4.64 -5.37 17.72
C GLU A 485 -4.51 -6.82 17.24
N SER A 486 -3.64 -7.62 17.86
CA SER A 486 -3.43 -9.02 17.47
C SER A 486 -4.63 -9.92 17.80
N PRO A 487 -4.90 -10.97 16.98
CA PRO A 487 -5.88 -12.00 17.32
C PRO A 487 -5.55 -12.73 18.62
N PHE A 488 -4.27 -12.83 18.96
CA PHE A 488 -3.81 -13.42 20.21
C PHE A 488 -4.36 -12.68 21.43
N GLN A 489 -4.24 -11.34 21.47
CA GLN A 489 -4.78 -10.57 22.57
C GLN A 489 -6.31 -10.66 22.64
N ALA A 490 -7.00 -10.60 21.50
CA ALA A 490 -8.45 -10.76 21.47
C ALA A 490 -8.90 -12.13 21.98
N ALA A 491 -8.19 -13.20 21.63
CA ALA A 491 -8.46 -14.54 22.12
C ALA A 491 -8.33 -14.60 23.64
N VAL A 492 -7.22 -14.10 24.22
CA VAL A 492 -7.00 -14.13 25.67
C VAL A 492 -8.05 -13.29 26.42
N LEU A 493 -8.41 -12.12 25.88
CA LEU A 493 -9.44 -11.25 26.46
C LEU A 493 -10.83 -11.91 26.45
N ALA A 494 -11.15 -12.72 25.45
CA ALA A 494 -12.40 -13.47 25.36
C ALA A 494 -12.47 -14.67 26.31
N LEU A 495 -11.34 -15.17 26.81
CA LEU A 495 -11.32 -16.34 27.69
C LEU A 495 -11.97 -16.08 29.05
N THR A 496 -12.71 -17.07 29.53
CA THR A 496 -13.18 -17.15 30.91
C THR A 496 -12.01 -17.45 31.87
N LEU A 497 -12.22 -17.25 33.17
CA LEU A 497 -11.24 -17.57 34.21
C LEU A 497 -10.84 -19.06 34.16
N ASP A 498 -11.80 -19.96 33.94
CA ASP A 498 -11.55 -21.40 33.87
C ASP A 498 -10.75 -21.80 32.61
N HIS A 499 -11.01 -21.15 31.48
CA HIS A 499 -10.19 -21.34 30.27
C HIS A 499 -8.74 -20.92 30.52
N ARG A 500 -8.52 -19.74 31.13
CA ARG A 500 -7.17 -19.25 31.46
C ARG A 500 -6.45 -20.17 32.43
N ARG A 501 -7.13 -20.63 33.48
CA ARG A 501 -6.58 -21.60 34.44
C ARG A 501 -6.18 -22.91 33.76
N THR A 502 -6.97 -23.38 32.80
CA THR A 502 -6.68 -24.62 32.06
C THR A 502 -5.47 -24.46 31.14
N LEU A 503 -5.36 -23.33 30.43
CA LEU A 503 -4.19 -23.02 29.61
C LEU A 503 -2.93 -22.81 30.45
N LEU A 504 -3.03 -22.19 31.62
CA LEU A 504 -1.91 -21.97 32.53
C LEU A 504 -1.26 -23.30 32.97
N LYS A 505 -2.06 -24.35 33.15
CA LYS A 505 -1.56 -25.71 33.46
C LYS A 505 -0.77 -26.36 32.31
N ARG A 506 -0.88 -25.83 31.09
CA ARG A 506 -0.16 -26.32 29.90
C ARG A 506 1.10 -25.53 29.60
N VAL A 507 1.34 -24.44 30.32
CA VAL A 507 2.56 -23.65 30.19
C VAL A 507 3.75 -24.54 30.55
N THR A 508 4.75 -24.55 29.68
CA THR A 508 6.05 -25.20 29.86
C THR A 508 7.17 -24.16 29.91
N ALA A 509 8.40 -24.58 30.25
CA ALA A 509 9.60 -23.73 30.23
C ALA A 509 9.86 -23.05 28.87
N ASN A 510 9.36 -23.62 27.78
CA ASN A 510 9.53 -23.07 26.41
C ASN A 510 8.40 -22.12 26.00
N THR A 511 7.45 -21.85 26.89
CA THR A 511 6.32 -20.95 26.60
C THR A 511 6.79 -19.52 26.52
N GLN A 512 6.18 -18.72 25.64
CA GLN A 512 6.51 -17.32 25.54
C GLN A 512 6.04 -16.53 26.78
N PRO A 513 6.91 -15.70 27.39
CA PRO A 513 6.59 -14.82 28.52
C PRO A 513 5.27 -14.04 28.38
N GLU A 514 5.03 -13.49 27.20
CA GLU A 514 3.86 -12.68 26.83
C GLU A 514 2.55 -13.43 27.03
N LEU A 515 2.52 -14.72 26.69
CA LEU A 515 1.32 -15.56 26.91
C LEU A 515 1.03 -15.71 28.40
N VAL A 516 2.05 -15.93 29.23
CA VAL A 516 1.87 -16.04 30.69
C VAL A 516 1.40 -14.71 31.28
N PHE A 517 2.00 -13.60 30.84
CA PHE A 517 1.57 -12.25 31.19
C PHE A 517 0.09 -12.03 30.93
N HIS A 518 -0.39 -12.37 29.73
CA HIS A 518 -1.78 -12.17 29.35
C HIS A 518 -2.76 -13.17 29.97
N LEU A 519 -2.37 -14.44 30.15
CA LEU A 519 -3.22 -15.45 30.80
C LEU A 519 -3.50 -15.09 32.25
N VAL A 520 -2.48 -14.65 33.01
CA VAL A 520 -2.66 -14.20 34.39
C VAL A 520 -3.35 -12.83 34.41
N GLY A 521 -2.89 -11.91 33.56
CA GLY A 521 -3.41 -10.55 33.51
C GLY A 521 -3.40 -9.88 34.89
N LYS A 522 -4.53 -9.31 35.27
CA LYS A 522 -4.74 -8.65 36.57
C LYS A 522 -5.48 -9.53 37.60
N ALA A 523 -5.45 -10.85 37.46
CA ALA A 523 -6.21 -11.78 38.30
C ALA A 523 -5.33 -12.42 39.40
N PRO A 524 -5.48 -12.03 40.69
CA PRO A 524 -4.66 -12.56 41.79
C PRO A 524 -4.79 -14.06 42.00
N GLU A 525 -5.94 -14.66 41.70
CA GLU A 525 -6.16 -16.11 41.77
C GLU A 525 -5.35 -16.89 40.74
N LEU A 526 -5.28 -16.44 39.48
CA LEU A 526 -4.41 -17.07 38.48
C LEU A 526 -2.94 -16.84 38.79
N TYR A 527 -2.62 -15.71 39.43
CA TYR A 527 -1.26 -15.45 39.83
C TYR A 527 -0.78 -16.38 40.95
N ARG A 528 -1.65 -16.70 41.91
CA ARG A 528 -1.40 -17.76 42.91
C ARG A 528 -1.18 -19.13 42.24
N ASP A 529 -2.07 -19.51 41.31
CA ASP A 529 -1.95 -20.76 40.56
C ASP A 529 -0.58 -20.85 39.82
N LEU A 530 -0.07 -19.73 39.29
CA LEU A 530 1.27 -19.66 38.67
C LEU A 530 2.39 -19.85 39.70
N LEU A 531 2.34 -19.14 40.82
CA LEU A 531 3.38 -19.15 41.85
C LEU A 531 3.52 -20.49 42.58
N GLU A 532 2.43 -21.26 42.68
CA GLU A 532 2.44 -22.61 43.25
C GLU A 532 3.18 -23.64 42.37
N ASN A 533 3.41 -23.32 41.09
CA ASN A 533 4.07 -24.23 40.16
C ASN A 533 5.58 -23.95 40.05
N GLU A 534 6.38 -24.64 40.89
CA GLU A 534 7.84 -24.50 40.93
C GLU A 534 8.55 -24.74 39.57
N LEU A 535 7.93 -25.48 38.64
CA LEU A 535 8.51 -25.69 37.30
C LEU A 535 8.45 -24.43 36.42
N LEU A 536 7.63 -23.44 36.79
CA LEU A 536 7.42 -22.18 36.08
C LEU A 536 8.06 -20.99 36.79
N LYS A 537 9.06 -21.24 37.63
CA LYS A 537 9.75 -20.22 38.45
C LYS A 537 10.27 -19.02 37.64
N ASP A 538 10.73 -19.26 36.42
CA ASP A 538 11.21 -18.21 35.51
C ASP A 538 10.09 -17.27 35.06
N PHE A 539 8.83 -17.72 35.12
CA PHE A 539 7.65 -16.92 34.78
C PHE A 539 7.00 -16.21 35.97
N HIS A 540 7.36 -16.53 37.21
CA HIS A 540 6.69 -16.03 38.40
C HIS A 540 6.65 -14.51 38.54
N LEU A 541 7.62 -13.78 37.97
CA LEU A 541 7.64 -12.31 38.05
C LEU A 541 7.10 -11.63 36.79
N ILE A 542 6.77 -12.37 35.75
CA ILE A 542 6.32 -11.80 34.47
C ILE A 542 4.98 -11.06 34.59
N PRO A 543 3.95 -11.55 35.32
CA PRO A 543 2.70 -10.81 35.48
C PRO A 543 2.85 -9.42 36.11
N LEU A 544 3.98 -9.15 36.78
CA LEU A 544 4.30 -7.86 37.36
C LEU A 544 4.95 -6.90 36.35
N SER A 545 5.05 -7.24 35.07
CA SER A 545 5.58 -6.34 34.03
C SER A 545 4.62 -5.18 33.75
N GLY A 546 5.16 -3.96 33.60
CA GLY A 546 4.37 -2.77 33.25
C GLY A 546 4.04 -1.86 34.43
N SER A 547 3.09 -0.96 34.21
CA SER A 547 2.82 0.16 35.12
C SER A 547 2.29 -0.31 36.49
N PRO A 548 2.82 0.20 37.61
CA PRO A 548 2.31 -0.14 38.94
C PRO A 548 1.04 0.65 39.26
N ASP A 549 -0.08 0.18 38.74
CA ASP A 549 -1.43 0.65 39.09
C ASP A 549 -2.02 -0.13 40.27
N GLU A 550 -3.28 0.16 40.64
CA GLU A 550 -3.95 -0.50 41.78
C GLU A 550 -4.02 -2.03 41.63
N ALA A 551 -4.29 -2.53 40.43
CA ALA A 551 -4.33 -3.98 40.19
C ALA A 551 -2.94 -4.62 40.24
N TRP A 552 -1.90 -3.88 39.85
CA TRP A 552 -0.52 -4.32 40.02
C TRP A 552 -0.15 -4.49 41.50
N VAL A 553 -0.66 -3.61 42.37
CA VAL A 553 -0.43 -3.69 43.83
C VAL A 553 -0.98 -4.99 44.41
N ASP A 554 -2.17 -5.43 43.96
CA ASP A 554 -2.74 -6.71 44.40
C ASP A 554 -1.87 -7.91 44.01
N LEU A 555 -1.32 -7.89 42.79
CA LEU A 555 -0.35 -8.91 42.36
C LEU A 555 0.94 -8.84 43.17
N ALA A 556 1.46 -7.63 43.43
CA ALA A 556 2.67 -7.44 44.21
C ALA A 556 2.54 -8.00 45.65
N ARG A 557 1.36 -7.86 46.28
CA ARG A 557 1.09 -8.52 47.57
C ARG A 557 1.14 -10.02 47.44
N VAL A 558 0.52 -10.60 46.42
CA VAL A 558 0.55 -12.06 46.19
C VAL A 558 2.00 -12.56 46.03
N ALA A 559 2.83 -11.86 45.25
CA ALA A 559 4.25 -12.19 45.10
C ALA A 559 5.03 -12.09 46.43
N SER A 560 4.75 -11.08 47.24
CA SER A 560 5.39 -10.90 48.54
C SER A 560 5.04 -12.02 49.52
N HIS A 561 3.78 -12.46 49.56
CA HIS A 561 3.36 -13.61 50.36
C HIS A 561 3.97 -14.92 49.88
N ALA A 562 4.28 -15.04 48.59
CA ALA A 562 5.03 -16.16 48.01
C ALA A 562 6.55 -16.09 48.25
N GLY A 563 7.04 -15.09 49.00
CA GLY A 563 8.44 -15.01 49.44
C GLY A 563 9.38 -14.26 48.48
N TYR A 564 8.86 -13.53 47.49
CA TYR A 564 9.70 -12.68 46.65
C TYR A 564 10.09 -11.39 47.38
N SER A 565 11.39 -11.06 47.33
CA SER A 565 11.89 -9.84 47.97
C SER A 565 11.31 -8.57 47.32
N PRO A 566 11.06 -7.49 48.10
CA PRO A 566 10.59 -6.20 47.59
C PRO A 566 11.33 -5.68 46.36
N ARG A 567 12.66 -5.83 46.35
CA ARG A 567 13.52 -5.42 45.23
C ARG A 567 13.22 -6.18 43.93
N LYS A 568 12.99 -7.50 43.99
CA LYS A 568 12.69 -8.31 42.80
C LYS A 568 11.32 -7.96 42.21
N ILE A 569 10.34 -7.73 43.09
CA ILE A 569 8.99 -7.31 42.70
C ILE A 569 9.04 -5.94 42.00
N ALA A 570 9.75 -4.97 42.59
CA ALA A 570 9.91 -3.65 41.98
C ALA A 570 10.61 -3.70 40.61
N LEU A 571 11.66 -4.51 40.47
CA LEU A 571 12.40 -4.64 39.21
C LEU A 571 11.57 -5.31 38.10
N ALA A 572 10.63 -6.18 38.46
CA ALA A 572 9.78 -6.88 37.49
C ALA A 572 8.90 -5.93 36.67
N ALA A 573 8.49 -4.80 37.24
CA ALA A 573 7.72 -3.75 36.56
C ALA A 573 8.42 -3.18 35.31
N PHE A 574 9.75 -3.21 35.28
CA PHE A 574 10.55 -2.68 34.18
C PHE A 574 10.91 -3.72 33.10
N SER A 575 10.31 -4.92 33.14
CA SER A 575 10.55 -5.98 32.15
C SER A 575 10.02 -5.62 30.74
N ILE A 576 10.65 -6.20 29.71
CA ILE A 576 10.51 -5.85 28.28
C ILE A 576 9.19 -6.35 27.66
N VAL A 577 8.45 -7.23 28.36
CA VAL A 577 7.18 -7.83 27.88
C VAL A 577 6.08 -6.76 27.66
N GLY A 578 6.29 -5.52 28.13
CA GLY A 578 5.48 -4.35 27.78
C GLY A 578 6.35 -3.18 27.29
N VAL A 579 6.70 -3.16 26.00
CA VAL A 579 7.44 -2.05 25.37
C VAL A 579 6.69 -0.72 25.59
N VAL A 580 7.34 0.24 26.25
CA VAL A 580 6.91 1.64 26.29
C VAL A 580 7.67 2.39 25.20
N VAL A 581 7.07 2.51 24.02
CA VAL A 581 7.53 3.45 23.00
C VAL A 581 7.24 4.85 23.52
N HIS A 582 8.27 5.68 23.59
CA HIS A 582 8.14 7.08 23.99
C HIS A 582 8.77 7.98 22.94
N SER A 583 8.29 9.22 22.90
CA SER A 583 8.90 10.29 22.11
C SER A 583 9.28 11.42 23.05
N GLY A 584 10.41 12.08 22.76
CA GLY A 584 11.00 13.08 23.65
C GLY A 584 12.13 12.52 24.53
N PRO A 585 12.62 13.30 25.52
CA PRO A 585 13.73 12.90 26.37
C PRO A 585 13.41 11.63 27.17
N GLU A 586 14.28 10.63 27.10
CA GLU A 586 14.20 9.40 27.88
C GLU A 586 14.21 9.70 29.40
N SER A 587 14.89 10.76 29.82
CA SER A 587 14.90 11.25 31.21
C SER A 587 13.50 11.63 31.73
N MET A 588 12.59 12.07 30.86
CA MET A 588 11.20 12.36 31.23
C MET A 588 10.40 11.09 31.50
N VAL A 589 10.63 10.02 30.74
CA VAL A 589 9.97 8.73 30.96
C VAL A 589 10.35 8.16 32.32
N TRP A 590 11.64 8.17 32.64
CA TRP A 590 12.10 7.69 33.94
C TRP A 590 11.60 8.55 35.11
N SER A 591 11.39 9.85 34.91
CA SER A 591 10.74 10.72 35.89
C SER A 591 9.28 10.34 36.14
N GLU A 592 8.56 9.89 35.11
CA GLU A 592 7.19 9.42 35.27
C GLU A 592 7.13 8.10 36.05
N TRP A 593 8.08 7.19 35.79
CA TRP A 593 8.22 5.96 36.56
C TRP A 593 8.52 6.21 38.04
N GLU A 594 9.37 7.18 38.37
CA GLU A 594 9.59 7.60 39.78
C GLU A 594 8.27 7.96 40.46
N LYS A 595 7.45 8.82 39.84
CA LYS A 595 6.14 9.24 40.39
C LYS A 595 5.19 8.08 40.61
N ARG A 596 5.17 7.11 39.69
CA ARG A 596 4.31 5.92 39.83
C ARG A 596 4.71 5.06 41.03
N PHE A 597 6.00 4.92 41.32
CA PHE A 597 6.48 4.23 42.51
C PHE A 597 6.35 5.05 43.80
N GLU A 598 6.45 6.38 43.73
CA GLU A 598 6.13 7.28 44.85
C GLU A 598 4.71 7.08 45.35
N ALA A 599 3.75 6.88 44.45
CA ALA A 599 2.36 6.59 44.82
C ALA A 599 2.22 5.30 45.65
N ILE A 600 3.08 4.30 45.42
CA ILE A 600 3.09 3.04 46.20
C ILE A 600 3.67 3.27 47.60
N CYS A 601 4.63 4.20 47.75
CA CYS A 601 5.24 4.51 49.05
C CYS A 601 4.28 5.11 50.08
N VAL A 602 3.11 5.59 49.65
CA VAL A 602 2.09 6.19 50.52
C VAL A 602 1.14 5.12 51.12
N HIS A 603 1.28 3.85 50.72
CA HIS A 603 0.43 2.77 51.21
C HIS A 603 0.73 2.40 52.68
N ASP A 604 -0.29 2.03 53.46
CA ASP A 604 -0.18 1.58 54.86
C ASP A 604 0.55 0.23 55.05
N ASP A 605 0.96 -0.43 53.97
CA ASP A 605 1.60 -1.74 54.00
C ASP A 605 3.12 -1.56 53.88
N GLU A 606 3.85 -1.92 54.94
CA GLU A 606 5.31 -1.75 55.01
C GLU A 606 6.04 -2.46 53.85
N LEU A 607 5.53 -3.60 53.37
CA LEU A 607 6.12 -4.33 52.25
C LEU A 607 5.96 -3.58 50.93
N LEU A 608 4.79 -2.96 50.70
CA LEU A 608 4.56 -2.12 49.53
C LEU A 608 5.41 -0.86 49.56
N GLN A 609 5.63 -0.26 50.74
CA GLN A 609 6.52 0.88 50.88
C GLN A 609 7.97 0.52 50.49
N GLU A 610 8.45 -0.66 50.88
CA GLU A 610 9.78 -1.15 50.50
C GLU A 610 9.91 -1.45 48.99
N ILE A 611 8.84 -1.97 48.37
CA ILE A 611 8.75 -2.15 46.91
C ILE A 611 8.83 -0.78 46.22
N GLY A 612 8.04 0.20 46.67
CA GLY A 612 8.03 1.57 46.17
C GLY A 612 9.42 2.20 46.21
N LYS A 613 10.09 2.15 47.37
CA LYS A 613 11.47 2.67 47.55
C LYS A 613 12.46 2.00 46.59
N SER A 614 12.35 0.68 46.41
CA SER A 614 13.21 -0.06 45.48
C SER A 614 13.01 0.36 44.02
N GLY A 615 11.76 0.60 43.61
CA GLY A 615 11.41 1.08 42.27
C GLY A 615 11.95 2.49 41.99
N ILE A 616 11.79 3.41 42.95
CA ILE A 616 12.34 4.78 42.87
C ILE A 616 13.85 4.75 42.66
N VAL A 617 14.58 3.97 43.47
CA VAL A 617 16.05 3.88 43.36
C VAL A 617 16.49 3.42 41.96
N TYR A 618 15.78 2.47 41.37
CA TYR A 618 16.08 1.99 40.02
C TYR A 618 15.74 3.06 38.96
N ALA A 619 14.53 3.62 38.99
CA ALA A 619 14.10 4.65 38.04
C ALA A 619 15.02 5.88 38.06
N SER A 620 15.42 6.35 39.25
CA SER A 620 16.40 7.45 39.40
C SER A 620 17.78 7.15 38.84
N SER A 621 18.23 5.90 38.93
CA SER A 621 19.49 5.49 38.33
C SER A 621 19.44 5.57 36.80
N GLN A 622 18.34 5.10 36.20
CA GLN A 622 18.15 5.14 34.75
C GLN A 622 17.94 6.56 34.23
N ARG A 623 17.18 7.40 34.95
CA ARG A 623 17.04 8.82 34.64
C ARG A 623 18.38 9.54 34.54
N LYS A 624 19.26 9.36 35.55
CA LYS A 624 20.61 9.96 35.54
C LYS A 624 21.47 9.48 34.36
N ARG A 625 21.30 8.23 33.94
CA ARG A 625 21.99 7.68 32.75
C ARG A 625 21.46 8.31 31.47
N ALA A 626 20.14 8.44 31.34
CA ALA A 626 19.48 9.10 30.21
C ALA A 626 19.92 10.57 30.11
N GLU A 627 19.87 11.34 31.19
CA GLU A 627 20.33 12.74 31.23
C GLU A 627 21.79 12.90 30.77
N LYS A 628 22.65 11.94 31.13
CA LYS A 628 24.06 11.94 30.70
C LYS A 628 24.20 11.66 29.19
N ARG A 629 23.42 10.73 28.64
CA ARG A 629 23.40 10.42 27.20
C ARG A 629 22.84 11.59 26.40
N GLU A 630 21.68 12.12 26.80
CA GLU A 630 21.04 13.28 26.20
C GLU A 630 21.97 14.50 26.19
N ARG A 631 22.73 14.73 27.28
CA ARG A 631 23.75 15.78 27.33
C ARG A 631 24.92 15.51 26.38
N HIS A 632 25.35 14.26 26.23
CA HIS A 632 26.42 13.89 25.31
C HIS A 632 26.00 14.07 23.85
N GLU A 633 24.82 13.56 23.49
CA GLU A 633 24.20 13.74 22.17
C GLU A 633 23.97 15.22 21.84
N GLY A 634 23.54 16.02 22.81
CA GLY A 634 23.39 17.47 22.63
C GLY A 634 24.70 18.23 22.37
N ILE A 635 25.87 17.64 22.67
CA ILE A 635 27.20 18.24 22.44
C ILE A 635 27.80 17.74 21.12
N TYR A 636 27.66 16.45 20.81
CA TYR A 636 28.38 15.81 19.69
C TYR A 636 27.50 15.42 18.50
N GLY A 637 26.17 15.54 18.61
CA GLY A 637 25.22 15.01 17.65
C GLY A 637 25.05 13.48 17.77
N TRP A 638 24.15 12.92 16.97
CA TRP A 638 23.99 11.47 16.84
C TRP A 638 25.18 10.86 16.11
N GLY A 639 25.82 9.85 16.72
CA GLY A 639 26.94 9.09 16.15
C GLY A 639 26.49 7.85 15.41
#